data_AF-A0A815VKE6-F1
#
_entry.id   AF-A0A815VKE6-F1
#
_cell.length_a   1.000
_cell.length_b   1.000
_cell.length_c   1.000
_cell.angle_alpha   90.00
_cell.angle_beta   90.00
_cell.angle_gamma   90.00
#
_symmetry.space_group_name_H-M   'P 1'
#
loop_
_entity.id
_entity.type
_entity.pdbx_description
1 polymer ?
#
loop_
_entity_poly.entity_id
_entity_poly.type
_entity_poly.pdbx_seq_one_letter_code
_entity_poly.pdbx_strand_id
1 'polypeptide(L)'
;MTNIEEHLKSHDITLLEYKCGACHKPWRSWRAAIAHYSRSNCRHSTSATPTFLTADPPSSTNVIDQSTTTIEQLQNTTTNSAVNEESEAEEQIQTIGNQSSDETTQQLGNDGNAHSPSVIPKTQKIADVQNVDIPANDGKQSDDEQINGDHGIISNTRKENNVEMKETDEKYYCEFCASGGFNKKAGLSQHKRHMHPNEYNATIEVPMKKRLWTRDDILILAELEANLTSSEAGNPNSALALKLPSRSREAIKKRRQTTEYKTLLQQVRESKAAITIEESDDSEKSIIVNSLTIANDSINNNVNNSGNHNSNDRSQGTQVGTNNESYPDIRQYTKTNIMKGRIRLCQTMCDAMTHYVNDVPNSDPVNESLNGIHQAINSVQSSQSRKDDKQTIGSKLRSAKSIAKAQKYAHYQCLFKKDKSKLASEIFDGVDNSAVKPPMSVAYEHYKKIWTIDTKDAEITGRKASVGTDVLLAPITREEIAWAIDQTNTKTALGPDRLPLVTIKAIAKNELWCAFNIWLGYRRIPDSLKINRTVLLPKGKDNLDNIKNWRPITIASLLLRLYNKILARRMQNVFRTNSKQKGFKPLNGVGQNVALLHNLLRHARTNKNNLFVCLLDVSKAFDSVPHESIKRALLRNGCPLEFIDLFNNQYENSYTALSYADRSSRLIALRRGVKQGDPMSSILFNLVIDELFEILGDRFGYELDGVGSVNARAFADDIALMSGSELGMQKLLSETEAFLGARGLVLNADKCISICLRKAGKVKKSQIADSSVKNPPQFTVKNQPIQLLGVDKSCRYLGVQFSPLGAVDPRVTVSAIKSALSSLSKAPLKPQQKVVMLRTYLIPRFIFAFTHTECYPKLMGQQDRLIRRWLKETLKLPPSVCSDFFYLPVKEGGLGIGKLYDIIGIAKVRLHSSFHRANDMCLQFLVDTQGSAMHSRWCNAMKLSDRPSAADINQRNVLSINESRIRLAETVHGSGSTVFRESPITNQWLSGYTRIMKGRTYIKAIQMRTNTTPTRVSTTRGQNTNKACRRCGLADETLIHILQTCPLTQGMRCRRHNNVCRKVSDKLRSKGFQVYSEQGLPSPGLQTNISRPDIIAVQGEKALVLDITCVYESNSNSFPDAYRRKVNRYSPLEETVKQKFQVRKVEFQGLVIGSRGAYDPKHLAIWHSMGFSGTELGMLAIGVIEDSLRTITLFNNANRLRI
;
A
#
# COMPACT_ATOMS: atom_id res chain seq x y z
N MET A 1 -17.12 41.41 18.39
CA MET A 1 -16.85 40.00 18.00
C MET A 1 -17.93 39.04 18.47
N THR A 2 -18.57 39.27 19.61
CA THR A 2 -19.70 38.46 20.14
C THR A 2 -20.78 38.10 19.11
N ASN A 3 -21.30 39.06 18.33
CA ASN A 3 -22.37 38.79 17.33
C ASN A 3 -21.98 37.85 16.17
N ILE A 4 -20.71 37.41 16.06
CA ILE A 4 -20.29 36.39 15.09
C ILE A 4 -20.44 34.97 15.68
N GLU A 5 -20.38 34.81 16.99
CA GLU A 5 -20.47 33.49 17.65
C GLU A 5 -21.90 32.96 17.75
N GLU A 6 -22.92 33.82 17.69
CA GLU A 6 -24.32 33.40 17.64
C GLU A 6 -24.77 33.05 16.21
N HIS A 7 -24.34 33.83 15.21
CA HIS A 7 -24.67 33.57 13.81
C HIS A 7 -24.01 32.28 13.26
N LEU A 8 -22.92 31.82 13.90
CA LEU A 8 -22.29 30.52 13.62
C LEU A 8 -22.91 29.34 14.39
N LYS A 9 -23.86 29.56 15.30
CA LYS A 9 -24.59 28.51 16.03
C LYS A 9 -25.96 28.17 15.42
N SER A 10 -26.52 29.05 14.58
CA SER A 10 -27.86 28.87 13.99
C SER A 10 -27.89 28.10 12.66
N HIS A 11 -26.74 27.85 12.03
CA HIS A 11 -26.64 27.16 10.74
C HIS A 11 -25.88 25.82 10.88
N ASP A 12 -26.62 24.71 10.77
CA ASP A 12 -26.11 23.35 10.98
C ASP A 12 -25.27 22.82 9.78
N ILE A 13 -24.12 23.47 9.55
CA ILE A 13 -23.17 23.08 8.51
C ILE A 13 -22.30 21.91 9.03
N THR A 14 -22.91 20.72 9.08
CA THR A 14 -22.22 19.47 9.39
C THR A 14 -21.06 19.22 8.41
N LEU A 15 -19.82 19.24 8.93
CA LEU A 15 -18.60 18.99 8.15
C LEU A 15 -18.47 17.50 7.73
N LEU A 16 -19.18 17.16 6.66
CA LEU A 16 -19.25 15.82 6.08
C LEU A 16 -17.88 15.31 5.62
N GLU A 17 -17.31 14.31 6.31
CA GLU A 17 -16.11 13.56 5.89
C GLU A 17 -16.37 12.68 4.63
N TYR A 18 -16.59 13.30 3.48
CA TYR A 18 -16.71 12.59 2.19
C TYR A 18 -15.36 12.00 1.76
N LYS A 19 -15.13 10.74 2.15
CA LYS A 19 -13.98 9.94 1.73
C LYS A 19 -14.13 9.51 0.27
N CYS A 20 -13.36 10.15 -0.63
CA CYS A 20 -13.25 9.74 -2.02
C CYS A 20 -12.82 8.27 -2.14
N GLY A 21 -13.57 7.47 -2.91
CA GLY A 21 -13.34 6.02 -3.05
C GLY A 21 -12.08 5.61 -3.82
N ALA A 22 -11.31 6.56 -4.37
CA ALA A 22 -10.22 6.29 -5.32
C ALA A 22 -8.80 6.33 -4.72
N CYS A 23 -8.60 6.78 -3.47
CA CYS A 23 -7.26 7.11 -2.96
C CYS A 23 -6.88 6.46 -1.60
N HIS A 24 -6.31 5.24 -1.65
CA HIS A 24 -5.74 4.59 -0.46
C HIS A 24 -4.37 5.19 -0.02
N LYS A 25 -4.38 6.30 0.74
CA LYS A 25 -3.25 6.74 1.59
C LYS A 25 -3.76 7.29 2.94
N PRO A 26 -3.03 7.10 4.05
CA PRO A 26 -3.41 7.63 5.36
C PRO A 26 -3.04 9.12 5.51
N TRP A 27 -3.88 9.88 6.21
CA TRP A 27 -3.68 11.31 6.48
C TRP A 27 -2.51 11.58 7.45
N ARG A 28 -1.69 12.59 7.14
CA ARG A 28 -0.58 13.10 7.98
C ARG A 28 -0.31 14.60 7.72
N SER A 29 -1.27 15.48 7.98
CA SER A 29 -1.10 16.94 7.80
C SER A 29 -1.79 17.82 8.85
N TRP A 30 -2.60 17.28 9.76
CA TRP A 30 -3.39 18.05 10.74
C TRP A 30 -2.74 18.25 12.14
N ARG A 31 -1.44 17.94 12.29
CA ARG A 31 -0.68 18.21 13.54
C ARG A 31 0.17 19.49 13.51
N ALA A 32 0.24 20.18 12.37
CA ALA A 32 1.01 21.42 12.25
C ALA A 32 0.17 22.68 12.52
N ALA A 33 -1.11 22.70 12.14
CA ALA A 33 -1.97 23.88 12.21
C ALA A 33 -2.28 24.34 13.64
N ILE A 34 -2.44 23.40 14.59
CA ILE A 34 -2.77 23.71 15.99
C ILE A 34 -1.55 24.24 16.77
N ALA A 35 -0.33 23.97 16.31
CA ALA A 35 0.91 24.35 17.00
C ALA A 35 1.30 25.84 16.82
N HIS A 36 0.54 26.62 16.05
CA HIS A 36 0.92 27.98 15.64
C HIS A 36 0.02 29.09 16.23
N TYR A 37 -0.97 28.75 17.06
CA TYR A 37 -1.96 29.68 17.61
C TYR A 37 -1.94 29.79 19.15
N SER A 38 -0.82 29.43 19.79
CA SER A 38 -0.63 29.55 21.24
C SER A 38 0.81 29.96 21.57
N ARG A 39 1.14 31.23 21.28
CA ARG A 39 2.44 31.82 21.63
C ARG A 39 2.47 33.36 21.71
N SER A 40 1.45 33.95 22.32
CA SER A 40 1.49 35.35 22.75
C SER A 40 0.62 35.56 24.00
N ASN A 41 1.20 36.27 24.97
CA ASN A 41 0.64 36.80 26.22
C ASN A 41 0.59 35.84 27.44
N CYS A 42 1.18 36.33 28.53
CA CYS A 42 1.11 35.78 29.89
C CYS A 42 0.62 36.88 30.83
N ARG A 43 -0.02 36.52 31.96
CA ARG A 43 0.37 36.88 33.35
C ARG A 43 -0.80 36.65 34.34
N HIS A 44 -0.45 36.48 35.62
CA HIS A 44 -1.32 36.46 36.82
C HIS A 44 -2.25 35.22 36.90
N SER A 45 -2.01 34.25 37.79
CA SER A 45 -2.33 34.16 39.25
C SER A 45 -3.79 33.72 39.50
N THR A 46 -4.16 32.96 40.54
CA THR A 46 -3.44 32.58 41.78
C THR A 46 -3.85 31.15 42.26
N SER A 47 -3.25 30.70 43.36
CA SER A 47 -3.41 29.42 44.10
C SER A 47 -4.82 28.90 44.42
N ALA A 48 -5.00 27.56 44.43
CA ALA A 48 -5.68 26.80 45.50
C ALA A 48 -5.45 25.25 45.44
N THR A 49 -5.41 24.62 46.61
CA THR A 49 -5.43 23.16 46.96
C THR A 49 -6.20 23.02 48.29
N PRO A 50 -6.61 21.85 48.85
CA PRO A 50 -6.35 20.43 48.52
C PRO A 50 -7.59 19.71 47.91
N THR A 51 -8.18 18.54 48.26
CA THR A 51 -8.08 17.52 49.35
C THR A 51 -8.55 16.12 48.85
N PHE A 52 -8.84 15.17 49.76
CA PHE A 52 -9.26 13.77 49.52
C PHE A 52 -10.10 13.25 50.71
N LEU A 53 -10.64 12.01 50.61
CA LEU A 53 -11.37 11.21 51.65
C LEU A 53 -12.86 11.60 51.86
N THR A 54 -13.84 10.71 52.16
CA THR A 54 -13.85 9.22 52.35
C THR A 54 -15.25 8.58 52.22
N ALA A 55 -15.27 7.26 51.96
CA ALA A 55 -16.27 6.24 52.36
C ALA A 55 -17.65 6.11 51.64
N ASP A 56 -18.18 4.88 51.67
CA ASP A 56 -19.41 4.36 51.03
C ASP A 56 -20.52 4.05 52.10
N PRO A 57 -21.53 3.16 51.88
CA PRO A 57 -22.92 3.50 51.50
C PRO A 57 -23.98 3.08 52.57
N PRO A 58 -25.31 3.17 52.31
CA PRO A 58 -26.05 2.04 51.73
C PRO A 58 -27.24 2.48 50.82
N SER A 59 -28.38 1.75 50.80
CA SER A 59 -29.36 1.72 49.70
C SER A 59 -30.83 2.05 50.05
N SER A 60 -31.58 2.41 48.99
CA SER A 60 -33.01 2.14 48.71
C SER A 60 -34.16 2.81 49.50
N THR A 61 -35.04 3.51 48.74
CA THR A 61 -36.52 3.69 48.89
C THR A 61 -37.06 4.41 50.14
N ASN A 62 -38.01 5.37 50.09
CA ASN A 62 -39.20 5.48 49.21
C ASN A 62 -39.77 6.93 49.03
N VAL A 63 -40.60 7.08 47.98
CA VAL A 63 -41.78 7.95 47.74
C VAL A 63 -42.07 9.17 48.66
N ILE A 64 -42.24 10.36 48.04
CA ILE A 64 -43.20 11.40 48.46
C ILE A 64 -43.95 11.99 47.24
N ASP A 65 -45.21 12.29 47.49
CA ASP A 65 -46.33 12.93 46.78
C ASP A 65 -46.13 14.27 45.99
N GLN A 66 -47.03 14.46 44.99
CA GLN A 66 -47.99 15.57 44.72
C GLN A 66 -47.60 17.08 44.88
N SER A 67 -48.25 18.07 44.22
CA SER A 67 -49.43 18.13 43.31
C SER A 67 -49.52 19.45 42.52
N THR A 68 -50.35 19.48 41.45
CA THR A 68 -51.00 20.66 40.80
C THR A 68 -50.10 21.74 40.14
N THR A 69 -50.52 22.56 39.17
CA THR A 69 -51.86 23.05 38.74
C THR A 69 -52.06 23.10 37.19
N THR A 70 -53.29 22.75 36.76
CA THR A 70 -54.27 23.41 35.81
C THR A 70 -53.78 24.31 34.64
N ILE A 71 -54.52 24.55 33.54
CA ILE A 71 -55.98 24.71 33.24
C ILE A 71 -56.30 24.04 31.86
N GLU A 72 -57.28 23.12 31.73
CA GLU A 72 -58.64 23.22 31.09
C GLU A 72 -58.72 23.74 29.63
N GLN A 73 -59.69 23.42 28.75
CA GLN A 73 -60.96 22.64 28.71
C GLN A 73 -61.21 22.26 27.20
N LEU A 74 -62.15 21.45 26.67
CA LEU A 74 -63.34 20.63 27.05
C LEU A 74 -63.11 19.17 26.57
N GLN A 75 -63.85 18.09 26.86
CA GLN A 75 -65.25 17.74 27.23
C GLN A 75 -66.24 17.35 26.09
N ASN A 76 -66.44 16.03 25.90
CA ASN A 76 -67.71 15.25 25.90
C ASN A 76 -67.45 13.85 25.27
N THR A 77 -67.84 12.65 25.75
CA THR A 77 -69.05 12.09 26.43
C THR A 77 -70.26 11.92 25.48
N THR A 78 -71.03 10.81 25.42
CA THR A 78 -71.02 9.53 26.19
C THR A 78 -71.81 8.39 25.46
N THR A 79 -71.72 7.16 25.99
CA THR A 79 -72.76 6.08 26.04
C THR A 79 -73.24 5.26 24.81
N ASN A 80 -73.16 3.93 24.99
CA ASN A 80 -74.17 2.87 24.75
C ASN A 80 -74.37 2.15 23.39
N SER A 81 -74.07 0.84 23.44
CA SER A 81 -74.87 -0.33 22.96
C SER A 81 -75.15 -0.46 21.44
N ALA A 82 -74.74 -1.51 20.74
CA ALA A 82 -75.26 -2.89 20.89
C ALA A 82 -74.72 -3.85 19.79
N VAL A 83 -74.83 -5.17 20.04
CA VAL A 83 -74.93 -6.31 19.07
C VAL A 83 -73.72 -6.64 18.16
N ASN A 84 -73.18 -7.85 18.37
CA ASN A 84 -72.43 -8.74 17.44
C ASN A 84 -71.12 -8.18 16.82
N GLU A 85 -70.11 -8.95 16.37
CA GLU A 85 -69.77 -10.38 16.26
C GLU A 85 -68.20 -10.42 16.31
N GLU A 86 -67.45 -11.43 16.74
CA GLU A 86 -67.68 -12.81 17.23
C GLU A 86 -66.49 -13.18 18.18
N SER A 87 -66.40 -14.38 18.77
CA SER A 87 -65.28 -14.75 19.67
C SER A 87 -64.94 -16.25 19.66
N GLU A 88 -63.65 -16.61 19.68
CA GLU A 88 -63.23 -17.96 20.10
C GLU A 88 -61.78 -17.98 20.65
N ALA A 89 -61.59 -18.58 21.83
CA ALA A 89 -60.29 -18.88 22.43
C ALA A 89 -60.40 -19.98 23.51
N GLU A 90 -59.60 -21.04 23.34
CA GLU A 90 -59.08 -21.99 24.36
C GLU A 90 -60.05 -22.76 25.30
N GLU A 91 -60.17 -24.06 25.01
CA GLU A 91 -60.06 -25.21 25.95
C GLU A 91 -61.17 -25.49 27.00
N GLN A 92 -61.95 -26.59 26.83
CA GLN A 92 -61.78 -27.87 27.58
C GLN A 92 -62.87 -28.96 27.33
N ILE A 93 -62.39 -30.18 27.08
CA ILE A 93 -62.89 -31.52 27.48
C ILE A 93 -64.42 -31.79 27.59
N GLN A 94 -64.94 -32.68 26.71
CA GLN A 94 -65.80 -33.82 27.12
C GLN A 94 -65.75 -34.99 26.11
N THR A 95 -66.55 -36.05 26.32
CA THR A 95 -66.11 -37.45 26.08
C THR A 95 -67.12 -38.34 25.32
N ILE A 96 -66.66 -39.51 24.82
CA ILE A 96 -67.40 -40.69 24.29
C ILE A 96 -67.76 -40.63 22.78
N GLY A 97 -67.58 -41.73 22.02
CA GLY A 97 -68.21 -41.85 20.69
C GLY A 97 -67.68 -42.81 19.60
N ASN A 98 -67.07 -43.97 19.91
CA ASN A 98 -66.79 -45.14 19.04
C ASN A 98 -66.91 -45.03 17.48
N GLN A 99 -65.85 -45.42 16.75
CA GLN A 99 -65.81 -46.71 16.02
C GLN A 99 -64.45 -47.05 15.36
N SER A 100 -64.07 -48.33 15.45
CA SER A 100 -63.10 -49.10 14.63
C SER A 100 -61.69 -48.53 14.33
N SER A 101 -60.64 -49.09 14.95
CA SER A 101 -59.85 -50.21 14.35
C SER A 101 -58.52 -50.49 15.09
N ASP A 102 -58.62 -51.09 16.27
CA ASP A 102 -57.51 -51.60 17.09
C ASP A 102 -57.11 -53.04 16.62
N GLU A 103 -56.03 -53.70 17.04
CA GLU A 103 -54.89 -53.41 17.94
C GLU A 103 -53.72 -54.35 17.51
N THR A 104 -52.47 -54.22 17.96
CA THR A 104 -52.04 -54.79 19.25
C THR A 104 -50.61 -54.36 19.61
N THR A 105 -50.42 -54.07 20.90
CA THR A 105 -49.13 -54.13 21.61
C THR A 105 -49.26 -55.21 22.68
N GLN A 106 -48.19 -55.90 23.09
CA GLN A 106 -48.03 -56.29 24.51
C GLN A 106 -46.65 -56.83 24.88
N GLN A 107 -46.45 -56.99 26.18
CA GLN A 107 -45.23 -57.45 26.84
C GLN A 107 -45.62 -58.33 28.05
N LEU A 108 -44.78 -59.31 28.38
CA LEU A 108 -44.72 -60.11 29.63
C LEU A 108 -45.69 -61.31 29.82
N GLY A 109 -45.12 -62.39 30.37
CA GLY A 109 -45.78 -63.58 30.92
C GLY A 109 -45.92 -64.78 29.96
N ASN A 110 -45.71 -66.04 30.37
CA ASN A 110 -44.87 -66.56 31.47
C ASN A 110 -44.54 -68.06 31.26
N ASP A 111 -43.52 -68.58 31.97
CA ASP A 111 -43.23 -70.01 32.29
C ASP A 111 -42.95 -71.05 31.18
N GLY A 112 -42.14 -72.08 31.51
CA GLY A 112 -42.26 -73.41 30.87
C GLY A 112 -41.02 -74.19 30.37
N ASN A 113 -40.03 -74.50 31.23
CA ASN A 113 -39.00 -75.57 31.04
C ASN A 113 -37.98 -75.44 29.87
N ALA A 114 -36.73 -75.91 29.97
CA ALA A 114 -35.98 -76.49 31.11
C ALA A 114 -34.45 -76.27 30.98
N HIS A 115 -33.77 -76.24 32.15
CA HIS A 115 -32.30 -76.25 32.36
C HIS A 115 -31.51 -75.00 31.90
N SER A 116 -30.41 -74.56 32.54
CA SER A 116 -29.93 -74.60 33.94
C SER A 116 -28.70 -73.67 34.07
N PRO A 117 -28.23 -73.25 35.27
CA PRO A 117 -27.86 -71.83 35.48
C PRO A 117 -26.40 -71.54 35.94
N SER A 118 -26.20 -70.34 36.51
CA SER A 118 -24.98 -69.76 37.14
C SER A 118 -23.94 -69.16 36.18
N VAL A 119 -23.21 -68.05 36.42
CA VAL A 119 -22.87 -67.24 37.64
C VAL A 119 -21.72 -67.85 38.49
N ILE A 120 -21.06 -67.01 39.30
CA ILE A 120 -19.94 -67.30 40.24
C ILE A 120 -18.57 -67.69 39.57
N PRO A 121 -17.40 -67.67 40.27
CA PRO A 121 -16.26 -66.89 39.75
C PRO A 121 -14.84 -67.51 39.92
N LYS A 122 -13.80 -66.71 39.63
CA LYS A 122 -12.41 -66.76 40.17
C LYS A 122 -11.52 -68.00 39.87
N THR A 123 -10.20 -67.76 40.02
CA THR A 123 -9.11 -68.71 40.27
C THR A 123 -8.83 -69.84 39.25
N GLN A 124 -7.80 -69.59 38.42
CA GLN A 124 -6.51 -70.30 38.36
C GLN A 124 -6.45 -71.85 38.37
N LYS A 125 -5.48 -72.37 37.58
CA LYS A 125 -4.95 -73.76 37.52
C LYS A 125 -5.89 -74.78 36.84
N ILE A 126 -5.42 -75.87 36.23
CA ILE A 126 -4.08 -76.28 35.71
C ILE A 126 -4.31 -77.29 34.56
N ALA A 127 -3.38 -77.34 33.59
CA ALA A 127 -2.94 -78.41 32.65
C ALA A 127 -3.78 -79.70 32.40
N ASP A 128 -3.54 -80.51 31.38
CA ASP A 128 -2.45 -80.59 30.37
C ASP A 128 -3.08 -80.51 28.94
N VAL A 129 -2.60 -81.02 27.79
CA VAL A 129 -1.53 -81.97 27.41
C VAL A 129 -0.82 -81.44 26.14
N GLN A 130 0.49 -81.18 26.27
CA GLN A 130 1.64 -81.61 25.43
C GLN A 130 1.50 -81.89 23.90
N ASN A 131 2.53 -81.78 23.05
CA ASN A 131 3.90 -81.19 23.02
C ASN A 131 4.30 -81.14 21.51
N VAL A 132 5.46 -80.70 20.98
CA VAL A 132 6.85 -80.43 21.45
C VAL A 132 7.28 -79.14 20.69
N ASP A 133 7.71 -78.01 21.29
CA ASP A 133 8.83 -77.70 22.22
C ASP A 133 10.18 -77.44 21.51
N ILE A 134 10.75 -76.21 21.48
CA ILE A 134 11.47 -75.41 22.55
C ILE A 134 13.01 -75.69 22.47
N PRO A 135 13.96 -74.82 22.94
CA PRO A 135 13.92 -73.46 23.54
C PRO A 135 14.64 -72.38 22.66
N ALA A 136 14.84 -71.08 22.96
CA ALA A 136 14.62 -70.16 24.10
C ALA A 136 15.75 -69.94 25.16
N ASN A 137 15.88 -68.69 25.66
CA ASN A 137 16.60 -68.28 26.89
C ASN A 137 18.14 -68.48 26.97
N ASP A 138 18.92 -67.83 27.84
CA ASP A 138 18.73 -66.58 28.66
C ASP A 138 20.11 -65.87 28.84
N GLY A 139 20.21 -64.79 29.62
CA GLY A 139 21.42 -63.94 29.75
C GLY A 139 22.36 -64.19 30.95
N LYS A 140 23.51 -63.48 30.93
CA LYS A 140 24.66 -63.49 31.89
C LYS A 140 25.41 -64.84 31.95
N GLN A 141 26.70 -64.91 31.64
CA GLN A 141 27.78 -64.32 32.45
C GLN A 141 29.13 -64.19 31.67
N SER A 142 30.20 -64.01 32.44
CA SER A 142 31.64 -63.81 32.13
C SER A 142 32.33 -64.71 31.08
N ASP A 143 33.19 -64.04 30.29
CA ASP A 143 34.60 -64.37 29.94
C ASP A 143 35.00 -65.39 28.84
N ASP A 144 36.19 -65.07 28.28
CA ASP A 144 37.24 -65.83 27.59
C ASP A 144 37.23 -66.30 26.10
N GLU A 145 38.19 -65.69 25.37
CA GLU A 145 39.17 -66.24 24.40
C GLU A 145 38.83 -66.58 22.93
N GLN A 146 39.88 -66.97 22.18
CA GLN A 146 40.10 -66.83 20.74
C GLN A 146 40.37 -68.18 20.03
N ILE A 147 40.43 -68.21 18.68
CA ILE A 147 41.63 -68.61 17.86
C ILE A 147 41.33 -68.65 16.33
N ASN A 148 42.42 -68.64 15.54
CA ASN A 148 42.62 -68.65 14.06
C ASN A 148 41.97 -69.88 13.33
N GLY A 149 42.09 -70.18 12.03
CA GLY A 149 42.88 -69.81 10.82
C GLY A 149 42.55 -70.89 9.73
N ASP A 150 42.80 -70.88 8.41
CA ASP A 150 43.85 -70.30 7.55
C ASP A 150 43.47 -70.37 6.02
N HIS A 151 44.24 -69.62 5.23
CA HIS A 151 44.78 -69.75 3.84
C HIS A 151 44.49 -70.99 2.92
N GLY A 152 44.67 -70.95 1.57
CA GLY A 152 45.17 -69.93 0.62
C GLY A 152 45.29 -70.42 -0.87
N ILE A 153 46.20 -69.81 -1.69
CA ILE A 153 46.58 -70.15 -3.12
C ILE A 153 45.64 -69.60 -4.25
N ILE A 154 46.06 -69.31 -5.50
CA ILE A 154 46.97 -68.26 -6.08
C ILE A 154 46.97 -68.33 -7.65
N SER A 155 46.93 -67.17 -8.35
CA SER A 155 47.52 -66.81 -9.69
C SER A 155 46.61 -65.84 -10.48
N ASN A 156 47.00 -64.66 -11.02
CA ASN A 156 48.09 -64.13 -11.88
C ASN A 156 47.87 -64.31 -13.40
N THR A 157 48.03 -63.31 -14.30
CA THR A 157 48.46 -61.87 -14.20
C THR A 157 47.32 -60.93 -14.70
N ARG A 158 47.40 -59.74 -15.35
CA ARG A 158 48.42 -58.87 -16.02
C ARG A 158 47.84 -57.42 -16.07
N LYS A 159 48.43 -56.41 -15.42
CA LYS A 159 49.49 -55.45 -15.85
C LYS A 159 49.19 -54.55 -17.08
N GLU A 160 49.48 -53.24 -17.09
CA GLU A 160 49.76 -52.23 -16.03
C GLU A 160 49.97 -50.82 -16.64
N ASN A 161 49.72 -49.75 -15.88
CA ASN A 161 50.59 -48.54 -15.71
C ASN A 161 49.82 -47.27 -15.28
N ASN A 162 49.91 -46.90 -14.00
CA ASN A 162 50.34 -45.55 -13.58
C ASN A 162 50.61 -45.49 -12.07
N VAL A 163 51.90 -45.34 -11.77
CA VAL A 163 52.59 -45.17 -10.47
C VAL A 163 51.77 -44.60 -9.30
N GLU A 164 51.70 -45.35 -8.20
CA GLU A 164 51.52 -44.79 -6.85
C GLU A 164 52.89 -44.46 -6.21
N MET A 165 52.94 -43.43 -5.37
CA MET A 165 54.01 -43.24 -4.39
C MET A 165 53.50 -43.62 -3.00
N LYS A 166 54.29 -44.39 -2.25
CA LYS A 166 53.99 -44.74 -0.85
C LYS A 166 54.23 -43.52 0.06
N GLU A 167 53.23 -43.13 0.86
CA GLU A 167 53.48 -42.36 2.09
C GLU A 167 53.62 -43.34 3.27
N THR A 168 54.53 -43.02 4.20
CA THR A 168 54.80 -43.81 5.41
C THR A 168 53.89 -43.38 6.57
N ASP A 169 53.53 -44.33 7.44
CA ASP A 169 52.56 -44.13 8.53
C ASP A 169 53.18 -43.44 9.77
N GLU A 170 53.84 -42.30 9.55
CA GLU A 170 54.48 -41.50 10.60
C GLU A 170 53.45 -40.80 11.49
N LYS A 171 53.46 -41.15 12.79
CA LYS A 171 52.68 -40.47 13.82
C LYS A 171 53.35 -39.18 14.26
N TYR A 172 52.55 -38.11 14.42
CA TYR A 172 53.02 -36.79 14.79
C TYR A 172 52.93 -36.60 16.31
N TYR A 173 54.06 -36.45 17.00
CA TYR A 173 54.13 -36.28 18.46
C TYR A 173 54.24 -34.80 18.86
N CYS A 174 53.95 -34.48 20.12
CA CYS A 174 54.06 -33.12 20.65
C CYS A 174 55.40 -32.92 21.36
N GLU A 175 56.22 -31.95 20.92
CA GLU A 175 57.48 -31.64 21.61
C GLU A 175 57.32 -31.03 23.02
N PHE A 176 56.11 -30.63 23.41
CA PHE A 176 55.83 -29.94 24.68
C PHE A 176 55.11 -30.81 25.74
N CYS A 177 54.58 -31.98 25.39
CA CYS A 177 54.14 -32.99 26.36
C CYS A 177 54.07 -34.40 25.76
N ALA A 178 54.18 -35.41 26.62
CA ALA A 178 54.04 -36.83 26.27
C ALA A 178 52.58 -37.23 25.97
N SER A 179 51.94 -36.57 25.01
CA SER A 179 50.65 -36.97 24.45
C SER A 179 50.86 -38.01 23.34
N GLY A 180 49.97 -39.02 23.30
CA GLY A 180 50.05 -40.12 22.33
C GLY A 180 50.01 -39.63 20.88
N GLY A 181 50.88 -40.19 20.04
CA GLY A 181 51.14 -39.72 18.68
C GLY A 181 49.89 -39.58 17.81
N PHE A 182 49.73 -38.40 17.22
CA PHE A 182 48.57 -38.03 16.40
C PHE A 182 48.75 -38.51 14.95
N ASN A 183 47.83 -39.32 14.43
CA ASN A 183 47.91 -39.85 13.05
C ASN A 183 47.83 -38.77 11.94
N LYS A 184 47.63 -37.47 12.26
CA LYS A 184 47.59 -36.35 11.30
C LYS A 184 48.11 -35.05 11.94
N LYS A 185 48.94 -34.28 11.21
CA LYS A 185 49.46 -32.95 11.65
C LYS A 185 48.36 -31.99 12.14
N ALA A 186 47.15 -32.07 11.60
CA ALA A 186 46.01 -31.29 12.05
C ALA A 186 45.58 -31.60 13.50
N GLY A 187 45.66 -32.87 13.93
CA GLY A 187 45.38 -33.28 15.31
C GLY A 187 46.43 -32.73 16.29
N LEU A 188 47.72 -32.87 15.95
CA LEU A 188 48.81 -32.28 16.72
C LEU A 188 48.68 -30.74 16.83
N SER A 189 48.38 -30.07 15.72
CA SER A 189 48.16 -28.61 15.69
C SER A 189 46.99 -28.19 16.58
N GLN A 190 45.88 -28.93 16.55
CA GLN A 190 44.74 -28.68 17.43
C GLN A 190 45.06 -28.98 18.91
N HIS A 191 45.86 -30.01 19.21
CA HIS A 191 46.33 -30.32 20.55
C HIS A 191 47.24 -29.20 21.10
N LYS A 192 48.31 -28.82 20.37
CA LYS A 192 49.22 -27.72 20.77
C LYS A 192 48.42 -26.45 21.07
N ARG A 193 47.43 -26.12 20.23
CA ARG A 193 46.58 -24.94 20.42
C ARG A 193 45.72 -24.92 21.70
N HIS A 194 45.44 -26.07 22.31
CA HIS A 194 44.65 -26.15 23.54
C HIS A 194 45.50 -26.42 24.79
N MET A 195 46.55 -27.23 24.68
CA MET A 195 47.39 -27.65 25.82
C MET A 195 48.67 -26.82 25.96
N HIS A 196 49.17 -26.26 24.87
CA HIS A 196 50.39 -25.45 24.77
C HIS A 196 50.11 -24.10 24.08
N PRO A 197 49.15 -23.30 24.61
CA PRO A 197 48.66 -22.11 23.92
C PRO A 197 49.71 -21.01 23.79
N ASN A 198 50.71 -20.96 24.67
CA ASN A 198 51.73 -19.91 24.66
C ASN A 198 52.77 -20.18 23.55
N GLU A 199 53.25 -21.41 23.50
CA GLU A 199 54.20 -21.98 22.55
C GLU A 199 53.58 -22.03 21.15
N TYR A 200 52.31 -22.43 21.05
CA TYR A 200 51.53 -22.38 19.82
C TYR A 200 51.34 -20.95 19.32
N ASN A 201 51.10 -19.97 20.19
CA ASN A 201 50.96 -18.58 19.76
C ASN A 201 52.30 -17.93 19.39
N ALA A 202 53.41 -18.32 20.04
CA ALA A 202 54.76 -17.87 19.69
C ALA A 202 55.23 -18.37 18.30
N THR A 203 54.74 -19.53 17.86
CA THR A 203 55.01 -20.09 16.53
C THR A 203 54.06 -19.59 15.42
N ILE A 204 53.17 -18.62 15.71
CA ILE A 204 52.38 -17.94 14.67
C ILE A 204 53.14 -16.73 14.15
N GLU A 205 53.73 -16.84 12.96
CA GLU A 205 54.05 -15.64 12.17
C GLU A 205 52.77 -14.83 11.93
N VAL A 206 52.69 -13.63 12.50
CA VAL A 206 51.53 -12.74 12.35
C VAL A 206 51.56 -12.12 10.94
N PRO A 207 50.67 -12.49 10.00
CA PRO A 207 50.72 -11.96 8.65
C PRO A 207 50.41 -10.46 8.69
N MET A 208 51.35 -9.64 8.20
CA MET A 208 51.21 -8.18 8.21
C MET A 208 49.84 -7.75 7.65
N LYS A 209 49.16 -6.85 8.38
CA LYS A 209 47.89 -6.25 7.94
C LYS A 209 48.07 -5.69 6.52
N LYS A 210 47.30 -6.20 5.57
CA LYS A 210 47.30 -5.70 4.18
C LYS A 210 46.95 -4.21 4.14
N ARG A 211 47.98 -3.36 4.07
CA ARG A 211 47.86 -1.90 3.91
C ARG A 211 46.95 -1.64 2.70
N LEU A 212 45.86 -0.89 2.91
CA LEU A 212 45.00 -0.44 1.82
C LEU A 212 45.81 0.44 0.86
N TRP A 213 45.42 0.51 -0.42
CA TRP A 213 45.97 1.50 -1.34
C TRP A 213 45.35 2.87 -1.01
N THR A 214 46.16 3.87 -0.69
CA THR A 214 45.70 5.28 -0.67
C THR A 214 45.61 5.82 -2.09
N ARG A 215 44.97 6.98 -2.29
CA ARG A 215 44.93 7.64 -3.61
C ARG A 215 46.33 7.97 -4.12
N ASP A 216 47.22 8.29 -3.20
CA ASP A 216 48.60 8.74 -3.43
C ASP A 216 49.49 7.55 -3.78
N ASP A 217 49.35 6.41 -3.09
CA ASP A 217 49.99 5.13 -3.48
C ASP A 217 49.64 4.75 -4.94
N ILE A 218 48.44 5.12 -5.42
CA ILE A 218 47.93 4.81 -6.76
C ILE A 218 48.47 5.79 -7.81
N LEU A 219 48.57 7.08 -7.47
CA LEU A 219 49.21 8.10 -8.30
C LEU A 219 50.69 7.80 -8.49
N ILE A 220 51.42 7.53 -7.41
CA ILE A 220 52.85 7.16 -7.43
C ILE A 220 53.08 5.93 -8.30
N LEU A 221 52.22 4.89 -8.21
CA LEU A 221 52.33 3.71 -9.07
C LEU A 221 52.13 4.05 -10.57
N ALA A 222 51.16 4.90 -10.89
CA ALA A 222 50.89 5.33 -12.26
C ALA A 222 52.03 6.19 -12.84
N GLU A 223 52.62 7.06 -12.03
CA GLU A 223 53.78 7.87 -12.40
C GLU A 223 55.04 7.01 -12.61
N LEU A 224 55.32 6.06 -11.71
CA LEU A 224 56.40 5.10 -11.89
C LEU A 224 56.19 4.21 -13.13
N GLU A 225 54.95 3.95 -13.55
CA GLU A 225 54.61 3.20 -14.78
C GLU A 225 54.63 4.06 -16.06
N ALA A 226 54.51 5.38 -15.93
CA ALA A 226 54.80 6.31 -17.01
C ALA A 226 56.31 6.47 -17.23
N ASN A 227 57.10 6.43 -16.14
CA ASN A 227 58.56 6.58 -16.14
C ASN A 227 59.33 5.23 -16.21
N LEU A 228 58.81 4.21 -16.91
CA LEU A 228 59.56 2.97 -17.19
C LEU A 228 60.32 3.10 -18.50
N THR A 229 61.60 2.69 -18.51
CA THR A 229 62.41 2.68 -19.73
C THR A 229 61.99 1.54 -20.67
N SER A 230 62.42 1.60 -21.93
CA SER A 230 62.10 0.60 -22.95
C SER A 230 62.51 -0.83 -22.57
N SER A 231 63.55 -1.01 -21.76
CA SER A 231 63.97 -2.31 -21.23
C SER A 231 63.12 -2.80 -20.04
N GLU A 232 62.64 -1.90 -19.19
CA GLU A 232 61.72 -2.22 -18.08
C GLU A 232 60.30 -2.56 -18.56
N ALA A 233 59.88 -1.98 -19.70
CA ALA A 233 58.56 -2.13 -20.29
C ALA A 233 58.17 -3.58 -20.65
N GLY A 234 59.16 -4.49 -20.77
CA GLY A 234 58.92 -5.93 -21.00
C GLY A 234 58.38 -6.69 -19.78
N ASN A 235 58.72 -6.29 -18.55
CA ASN A 235 58.19 -6.90 -17.31
C ASN A 235 57.87 -5.84 -16.25
N PRO A 236 56.90 -4.95 -16.52
CA PRO A 236 56.58 -3.81 -15.67
C PRO A 236 56.11 -4.22 -14.26
N ASN A 237 55.57 -5.43 -14.09
CA ASN A 237 55.20 -5.92 -12.75
C ASN A 237 56.44 -6.16 -11.86
N SER A 238 57.59 -6.53 -12.43
CA SER A 238 58.85 -6.66 -11.67
C SER A 238 59.52 -5.31 -11.46
N ALA A 239 59.64 -4.48 -12.50
CA ALA A 239 60.25 -3.16 -12.41
C ALA A 239 59.54 -2.27 -11.36
N LEU A 240 58.20 -2.23 -11.38
CA LEU A 240 57.41 -1.48 -10.40
C LEU A 240 57.47 -2.08 -8.99
N ALA A 241 57.75 -3.38 -8.83
CA ALA A 241 57.93 -3.98 -7.50
C ALA A 241 59.29 -3.61 -6.88
N LEU A 242 60.34 -3.46 -7.69
CA LEU A 242 61.63 -2.91 -7.27
C LEU A 242 61.51 -1.42 -6.92
N LYS A 243 60.82 -0.64 -7.76
CA LYS A 243 60.59 0.80 -7.56
C LYS A 243 59.56 1.14 -6.47
N LEU A 244 58.84 0.15 -5.93
CA LEU A 244 57.83 0.36 -4.87
C LEU A 244 57.86 -0.76 -3.80
N PRO A 245 58.96 -0.90 -3.03
CA PRO A 245 59.21 -2.07 -2.16
C PRO A 245 58.19 -2.26 -1.02
N SER A 246 57.38 -1.25 -0.71
CA SER A 246 56.24 -1.38 0.22
C SER A 246 55.05 -2.20 -0.32
N ARG A 247 55.10 -2.65 -1.59
CA ARG A 247 54.02 -3.35 -2.31
C ARG A 247 54.54 -4.58 -3.05
N SER A 248 53.94 -5.76 -2.79
CA SER A 248 54.33 -6.97 -3.51
C SER A 248 53.91 -6.96 -4.99
N ARG A 249 54.63 -7.73 -5.82
CA ARG A 249 54.37 -7.94 -7.26
C ARG A 249 52.91 -8.30 -7.54
N GLU A 250 52.29 -9.14 -6.71
CA GLU A 250 50.89 -9.58 -6.83
C GLU A 250 49.90 -8.46 -6.48
N ALA A 251 50.25 -7.54 -5.59
CA ALA A 251 49.44 -6.39 -5.25
C ALA A 251 49.45 -5.37 -6.38
N ILE A 252 50.63 -5.09 -6.94
CA ILE A 252 50.82 -4.22 -8.12
C ILE A 252 50.08 -4.80 -9.33
N LYS A 253 50.34 -6.07 -9.68
CA LYS A 253 49.69 -6.78 -10.80
C LYS A 253 48.16 -6.74 -10.71
N LYS A 254 47.58 -6.81 -9.51
CA LYS A 254 46.13 -6.70 -9.28
C LYS A 254 45.61 -5.26 -9.34
N ARG A 255 46.42 -4.25 -8.99
CA ARG A 255 46.02 -2.85 -9.12
C ARG A 255 46.04 -2.40 -10.58
N ARG A 256 47.08 -2.78 -11.34
CA ARG A 256 47.22 -2.52 -12.79
C ARG A 256 46.09 -3.11 -13.66
N GLN A 257 45.32 -4.05 -13.11
CA GLN A 257 44.17 -4.66 -13.77
C GLN A 257 42.85 -3.86 -13.62
N THR A 258 42.76 -2.83 -12.76
CA THR A 258 41.52 -2.07 -12.60
C THR A 258 41.36 -0.99 -13.68
N THR A 259 40.12 -0.75 -14.13
CA THR A 259 39.81 0.33 -15.07
C THR A 259 40.15 1.71 -14.50
N GLU A 260 39.84 1.94 -13.23
CA GLU A 260 40.20 3.13 -12.46
C GLU A 260 41.69 3.48 -12.55
N TYR A 261 42.58 2.48 -12.46
CA TYR A 261 44.02 2.70 -12.60
C TYR A 261 44.42 3.00 -14.05
N LYS A 262 43.86 2.28 -15.02
CA LYS A 262 44.18 2.48 -16.45
C LYS A 262 43.81 3.87 -16.94
N THR A 263 42.65 4.41 -16.53
CA THR A 263 42.26 5.79 -16.85
C THR A 263 43.22 6.81 -16.23
N LEU A 264 43.67 6.58 -14.99
CA LEU A 264 44.63 7.47 -14.34
C LEU A 264 46.02 7.43 -15.01
N LEU A 265 46.51 6.25 -15.36
CA LEU A 265 47.78 6.09 -16.09
C LEU A 265 47.75 6.77 -17.47
N GLN A 266 46.61 6.72 -18.16
CA GLN A 266 46.42 7.43 -19.42
C GLN A 266 46.51 8.95 -19.21
N GLN A 267 45.81 9.48 -18.22
CA GLN A 267 45.86 10.92 -17.87
C GLN A 267 47.27 11.39 -17.50
N VAL A 268 48.03 10.60 -16.73
CA VAL A 268 49.42 10.91 -16.34
C VAL A 268 50.37 10.92 -17.54
N ARG A 269 50.11 10.07 -18.55
CA ARG A 269 50.86 10.05 -19.82
C ARG A 269 50.50 11.25 -20.71
N GLU A 270 49.22 11.57 -20.82
CA GLU A 270 48.73 12.74 -21.57
C GLU A 270 49.29 14.05 -20.96
N SER A 271 49.30 14.19 -19.64
CA SER A 271 49.88 15.37 -18.98
C SER A 271 51.40 15.46 -19.13
N LYS A 272 52.12 14.34 -19.31
CA LYS A 272 53.57 14.37 -19.57
C LYS A 272 53.89 14.66 -21.03
N ALA A 273 53.14 14.07 -21.96
CA ALA A 273 53.27 14.39 -23.38
C ALA A 273 53.04 15.88 -23.66
N ALA A 274 52.09 16.51 -22.97
CA ALA A 274 51.88 17.97 -23.07
C ALA A 274 53.11 18.79 -22.64
N ILE A 275 53.81 18.38 -21.58
CA ILE A 275 55.01 19.07 -21.07
C ILE A 275 56.21 18.87 -22.01
N THR A 276 56.33 17.72 -22.67
CA THR A 276 57.44 17.44 -23.62
C THR A 276 57.26 18.10 -24.99
N ILE A 277 56.19 18.86 -25.22
CA ILE A 277 55.92 19.57 -26.48
C ILE A 277 56.31 21.07 -26.41
N GLU A 278 56.56 21.61 -25.20
CA GLU A 278 56.88 23.04 -25.02
C GLU A 278 58.39 23.38 -25.09
N GLU A 279 59.27 22.41 -25.32
CA GLU A 279 60.74 22.60 -25.39
C GLU A 279 61.39 22.22 -26.74
N SER A 280 60.62 21.89 -27.79
CA SER A 280 61.18 21.63 -29.14
C SER A 280 60.19 21.89 -30.28
N ASP A 281 60.15 23.13 -30.76
CA ASP A 281 60.38 23.48 -32.18
C ASP A 281 60.22 25.00 -32.36
N ASP A 282 61.37 25.69 -32.41
CA ASP A 282 61.46 27.04 -32.96
C ASP A 282 61.91 26.93 -34.43
N SER A 283 61.41 27.79 -35.30
CA SER A 283 61.63 27.81 -36.76
C SER A 283 61.27 26.55 -37.58
N GLU A 284 60.10 26.56 -38.23
CA GLU A 284 60.06 26.83 -39.68
C GLU A 284 58.68 27.32 -40.16
N LYS A 285 58.58 27.77 -41.42
CA LYS A 285 57.39 28.46 -41.97
C LYS A 285 56.80 27.76 -43.20
N SER A 286 55.46 27.80 -43.25
CA SER A 286 54.60 27.99 -44.44
C SER A 286 54.21 26.80 -45.33
N ILE A 287 53.16 27.05 -46.14
CA ILE A 287 52.53 26.26 -47.24
C ILE A 287 51.91 24.90 -46.83
N ILE A 288 50.67 24.49 -47.18
CA ILE A 288 49.67 24.96 -48.16
C ILE A 288 48.25 25.12 -47.55
N VAL A 289 47.47 26.03 -48.15
CA VAL A 289 46.06 26.42 -47.88
C VAL A 289 44.99 25.33 -48.14
N ASN A 290 44.00 25.21 -47.24
CA ASN A 290 42.55 25.18 -47.55
C ASN A 290 41.71 25.30 -46.26
N SER A 291 40.89 26.34 -46.05
CA SER A 291 39.50 26.51 -46.56
C SER A 291 38.48 25.58 -45.85
N LEU A 292 37.47 26.04 -45.08
CA LEU A 292 37.02 27.40 -44.73
C LEU A 292 36.48 27.49 -43.29
N THR A 293 36.52 28.69 -42.71
CA THR A 293 35.65 29.17 -41.62
C THR A 293 35.43 30.69 -41.85
N ILE A 294 34.54 31.35 -41.08
CA ILE A 294 34.09 32.77 -41.26
C ILE A 294 33.07 32.84 -42.43
N ALA A 295 32.00 33.65 -42.41
CA ALA A 295 31.63 34.72 -41.49
C ALA A 295 30.26 34.54 -40.83
N ASN A 296 30.05 35.26 -39.73
CA ASN A 296 28.84 36.08 -39.58
C ASN A 296 29.12 37.20 -38.57
N ASP A 297 29.32 38.42 -39.03
CA ASP A 297 29.16 39.61 -38.18
C ASP A 297 28.70 40.82 -39.00
N SER A 298 27.64 41.45 -38.48
CA SER A 298 27.18 42.84 -38.61
C SER A 298 27.43 43.68 -39.88
N ILE A 299 26.35 44.30 -40.39
CA ILE A 299 26.33 45.69 -40.89
C ILE A 299 24.91 46.28 -40.74
N ASN A 300 24.80 47.60 -40.68
CA ASN A 300 23.59 48.33 -40.26
C ASN A 300 23.20 49.44 -41.27
N ASN A 301 21.91 49.78 -41.33
CA ASN A 301 21.30 51.00 -41.93
C ASN A 301 21.33 51.28 -43.46
N ASN A 302 20.13 51.61 -43.98
CA ASN A 302 19.75 52.65 -44.95
C ASN A 302 20.59 52.98 -46.21
N VAL A 303 19.92 53.05 -47.37
CA VAL A 303 19.59 54.31 -48.09
C VAL A 303 18.50 54.06 -49.16
N ASN A 304 17.86 55.13 -49.64
CA ASN A 304 16.79 55.19 -50.66
C ASN A 304 17.27 54.68 -52.07
N ASN A 305 16.48 54.53 -53.15
CA ASN A 305 15.33 55.35 -53.58
C ASN A 305 14.49 54.74 -54.75
N SER A 306 13.26 55.24 -54.94
CA SER A 306 12.50 55.47 -56.21
C SER A 306 12.26 54.37 -57.27
N GLY A 307 10.99 54.25 -57.74
CA GLY A 307 10.57 53.61 -59.01
C GLY A 307 9.58 52.43 -58.83
N ASN A 308 8.26 52.56 -58.71
CA ASN A 308 7.21 53.29 -59.47
C ASN A 308 6.75 52.61 -60.79
N HIS A 309 5.69 51.76 -60.72
CA HIS A 309 4.50 51.85 -61.60
C HIS A 309 3.37 50.86 -61.21
N ASN A 310 2.13 51.39 -61.15
CA ASN A 310 0.84 50.92 -61.70
C ASN A 310 0.69 49.48 -62.28
N SER A 311 -0.47 48.80 -62.23
CA SER A 311 -1.83 49.16 -61.74
C SER A 311 -2.83 47.98 -61.73
N ASN A 312 -3.83 48.02 -60.84
CA ASN A 312 -5.16 47.33 -60.89
C ASN A 312 -5.16 45.77 -60.89
N ASP A 313 -6.23 45.05 -60.53
CA ASP A 313 -7.64 45.43 -60.24
C ASP A 313 -8.26 44.62 -59.07
N ARG A 314 -9.54 44.86 -58.77
CA ARG A 314 -10.30 44.40 -57.60
C ARG A 314 -10.93 43.00 -57.74
N SER A 315 -11.03 42.30 -56.61
CA SER A 315 -12.27 41.59 -56.22
C SER A 315 -12.34 41.44 -54.68
N GLN A 316 -13.53 41.21 -54.13
CA GLN A 316 -13.81 41.41 -52.70
C GLN A 316 -13.66 40.13 -51.86
N GLY A 317 -13.15 40.29 -50.63
CA GLY A 317 -13.14 39.25 -49.59
C GLY A 317 -13.28 39.88 -48.20
N THR A 318 -14.39 39.60 -47.51
CA THR A 318 -14.77 40.30 -46.27
C THR A 318 -13.84 39.97 -45.10
N GLN A 319 -13.23 40.99 -44.49
CA GLN A 319 -12.51 40.83 -43.23
C GLN A 319 -13.49 40.66 -42.05
N VAL A 320 -13.21 39.69 -41.18
CA VAL A 320 -13.80 39.59 -39.84
C VAL A 320 -12.69 39.89 -38.84
N GLY A 321 -12.81 41.00 -38.10
CA GLY A 321 -11.79 41.48 -37.18
C GLY A 321 -11.69 40.64 -35.89
N THR A 322 -10.47 40.39 -35.43
CA THR A 322 -10.19 39.71 -34.16
C THR A 322 -10.17 40.72 -33.00
N ASN A 323 -11.34 41.00 -32.41
CA ASN A 323 -11.41 41.87 -31.22
C ASN A 323 -10.73 41.20 -30.02
N ASN A 324 -9.67 41.82 -29.51
CA ASN A 324 -8.73 41.23 -28.56
C ASN A 324 -9.07 41.55 -27.08
N GLU A 325 -10.38 41.59 -26.75
CA GLU A 325 -10.87 42.18 -25.49
C GLU A 325 -10.79 41.21 -24.30
N SER A 326 -9.90 41.55 -23.35
CA SER A 326 -9.79 40.86 -22.04
C SER A 326 -11.03 41.06 -21.18
N TYR A 327 -11.45 40.01 -20.48
CA TYR A 327 -12.59 40.06 -19.56
C TYR A 327 -12.40 41.13 -18.45
N PRO A 328 -13.30 42.14 -18.32
CA PRO A 328 -13.06 43.30 -17.46
C PRO A 328 -12.81 42.98 -15.98
N ASP A 329 -13.61 42.07 -15.41
CA ASP A 329 -13.54 41.75 -13.98
C ASP A 329 -12.24 41.06 -13.59
N ILE A 330 -11.66 40.22 -14.46
CA ILE A 330 -10.36 39.59 -14.19
C ILE A 330 -9.26 40.64 -14.19
N ARG A 331 -9.30 41.59 -15.15
CA ARG A 331 -8.36 42.72 -15.19
C ARG A 331 -8.50 43.61 -13.95
N GLN A 332 -9.72 43.92 -13.52
CA GLN A 332 -9.97 44.81 -12.37
C GLN A 332 -9.67 44.14 -11.02
N TYR A 333 -10.00 42.85 -10.85
CA TYR A 333 -9.56 42.03 -9.73
C TYR A 333 -8.03 41.96 -9.64
N THR A 334 -7.35 41.85 -10.78
CA THR A 334 -5.89 41.84 -10.89
C THR A 334 -5.30 43.19 -10.48
N LYS A 335 -5.77 44.31 -11.06
CA LYS A 335 -5.42 45.70 -10.66
C LYS A 335 -5.55 45.92 -9.15
N THR A 336 -6.69 45.51 -8.58
CA THR A 336 -7.00 45.67 -7.15
C THR A 336 -6.06 44.90 -6.22
N ASN A 337 -5.52 43.76 -6.67
CA ASN A 337 -4.54 42.99 -5.90
C ASN A 337 -3.11 43.51 -6.02
N ILE A 338 -2.76 44.16 -7.13
CA ILE A 338 -1.46 44.83 -7.35
C ILE A 338 -1.34 46.07 -6.46
N MET A 339 -2.33 46.97 -6.51
CA MET A 339 -2.32 48.23 -5.74
C MET A 339 -2.30 48.04 -4.22
N LYS A 340 -2.56 46.83 -3.71
CA LYS A 340 -2.49 46.48 -2.29
C LYS A 340 -1.11 45.97 -1.83
N GLY A 341 -0.10 45.92 -2.69
CA GLY A 341 1.32 45.75 -2.32
C GLY A 341 1.70 44.43 -1.61
N ARG A 342 0.84 43.41 -1.64
CA ARG A 342 0.93 42.20 -0.79
C ARG A 342 1.41 40.94 -1.53
N ILE A 343 2.17 41.10 -2.62
CA ILE A 343 2.67 39.98 -3.42
C ILE A 343 4.11 40.24 -3.84
N ARG A 344 5.03 39.35 -3.47
CA ARG A 344 6.38 39.27 -4.05
C ARG A 344 6.33 38.26 -5.20
N LEU A 345 6.76 38.69 -6.39
CA LEU A 345 6.88 37.90 -7.62
C LEU A 345 8.31 38.07 -8.19
N CYS A 346 8.69 37.28 -9.19
CA CYS A 346 9.87 37.57 -10.01
C CYS A 346 9.59 38.71 -11.00
N GLN A 347 10.63 39.43 -11.44
CA GLN A 347 10.49 40.62 -12.28
C GLN A 347 9.68 40.34 -13.55
N THR A 348 10.03 39.29 -14.30
CA THR A 348 9.29 38.86 -15.51
C THR A 348 7.81 38.55 -15.29
N MET A 349 7.41 38.18 -14.07
CA MET A 349 6.00 37.99 -13.72
C MET A 349 5.32 39.31 -13.30
N CYS A 350 6.06 40.28 -12.75
CA CYS A 350 5.59 41.66 -12.61
C CYS A 350 5.41 42.31 -13.98
N ASP A 351 6.34 42.10 -14.91
CA ASP A 351 6.33 42.64 -16.27
C ASP A 351 5.11 42.09 -17.04
N ALA A 352 4.97 40.76 -17.12
CA ALA A 352 3.82 40.08 -17.72
C ALA A 352 2.47 40.55 -17.13
N MET A 353 2.40 40.71 -15.80
CA MET A 353 1.21 41.22 -15.13
C MET A 353 0.93 42.68 -15.51
N THR A 354 1.96 43.52 -15.62
CA THR A 354 1.85 44.94 -15.98
C THR A 354 1.40 45.10 -17.44
N HIS A 355 1.98 44.32 -18.35
CA HIS A 355 1.58 44.24 -19.75
C HIS A 355 0.10 43.82 -19.90
N TYR A 356 -0.32 42.75 -19.20
CA TYR A 356 -1.74 42.32 -19.15
C TYR A 356 -2.67 43.38 -18.56
N VAL A 357 -2.21 44.15 -17.57
CA VAL A 357 -3.03 45.14 -16.84
C VAL A 357 -3.20 46.45 -17.61
N ASN A 358 -2.22 46.81 -18.45
CA ASN A 358 -2.15 48.07 -19.18
C ASN A 358 -2.41 47.95 -20.71
N ASP A 359 -2.60 46.74 -21.24
CA ASP A 359 -2.81 46.47 -22.69
C ASP A 359 -1.64 46.90 -23.59
N VAL A 360 -0.40 46.68 -23.12
CA VAL A 360 0.80 47.11 -23.83
C VAL A 360 0.88 46.44 -25.22
N PRO A 361 0.80 47.20 -26.33
CA PRO A 361 0.82 46.63 -27.67
C PRO A 361 2.12 45.84 -27.94
N ASN A 362 2.00 44.77 -28.73
CA ASN A 362 3.10 43.86 -29.10
C ASN A 362 3.78 43.09 -27.94
N SER A 363 3.21 43.11 -26.73
CA SER A 363 3.61 42.20 -25.63
C SER A 363 2.92 40.83 -25.74
N ASP A 364 3.46 39.80 -25.06
CA ASP A 364 2.79 38.49 -24.90
C ASP A 364 2.82 38.03 -23.43
N PRO A 365 1.90 38.56 -22.59
CA PRO A 365 1.80 38.18 -21.18
C PRO A 365 1.57 36.68 -20.94
N VAL A 366 0.99 35.97 -21.91
CA VAL A 366 0.71 34.53 -21.81
C VAL A 366 2.01 33.74 -21.85
N ASN A 367 2.90 34.03 -22.80
CA ASN A 367 4.23 33.40 -22.86
C ASN A 367 5.22 33.99 -21.84
N GLU A 368 5.18 35.29 -21.55
CA GLU A 368 5.99 35.93 -20.51
C GLU A 368 5.73 35.34 -19.12
N SER A 369 4.46 35.12 -18.74
CA SER A 369 4.11 34.49 -17.46
C SER A 369 4.59 33.03 -17.36
N LEU A 370 4.63 32.28 -18.47
CA LEU A 370 5.26 30.95 -18.49
C LEU A 370 6.79 31.04 -18.30
N ASN A 371 7.44 32.04 -18.92
CA ASN A 371 8.87 32.28 -18.74
C ASN A 371 9.19 32.67 -17.28
N GLY A 372 8.35 33.46 -16.62
CA GLY A 372 8.46 33.76 -15.19
C GLY A 372 8.35 32.51 -14.31
N ILE A 373 7.45 31.57 -14.64
CA ILE A 373 7.37 30.24 -14.00
C ILE A 373 8.68 29.45 -14.20
N HIS A 374 9.24 29.42 -15.42
CA HIS A 374 10.50 28.72 -15.69
C HIS A 374 11.69 29.35 -14.95
N GLN A 375 11.78 30.68 -14.84
CA GLN A 375 12.80 31.35 -14.04
C GLN A 375 12.68 31.01 -12.54
N ALA A 376 11.47 31.02 -11.98
CA ALA A 376 11.21 30.62 -10.59
C ALA A 376 11.53 29.13 -10.34
N ILE A 377 11.34 28.27 -11.34
CA ILE A 377 11.76 26.86 -11.28
C ILE A 377 13.29 26.74 -11.23
N ASN A 378 14.00 27.50 -12.06
CA ASN A 378 15.46 27.42 -12.17
C ASN A 378 16.18 27.93 -10.91
N SER A 379 15.68 29.00 -10.27
CA SER A 379 16.22 29.50 -9.00
C SER A 379 16.02 28.55 -7.82
N VAL A 380 14.98 27.71 -7.85
CA VAL A 380 14.77 26.63 -6.88
C VAL A 380 15.69 25.42 -7.17
N GLN A 381 15.91 25.08 -8.44
CA GLN A 381 16.73 23.91 -8.81
C GLN A 381 18.23 24.11 -8.53
N SER A 382 18.76 25.31 -8.75
CA SER A 382 20.16 25.64 -8.42
C SER A 382 20.49 25.41 -6.94
N SER A 383 19.49 25.58 -6.07
CA SER A 383 19.61 25.39 -4.61
C SER A 383 19.59 23.92 -4.14
N GLN A 384 19.37 22.94 -5.02
CA GLN A 384 19.10 21.54 -4.61
C GLN A 384 20.01 20.48 -5.25
N SER A 385 21.04 20.88 -6.01
CA SER A 385 22.01 19.94 -6.59
C SER A 385 23.10 19.51 -5.60
N ARG A 386 22.86 18.42 -4.85
CA ARG A 386 23.92 17.52 -4.30
C ARG A 386 23.35 16.22 -3.70
N LYS A 387 23.93 15.09 -4.12
CA LYS A 387 23.72 13.67 -3.68
C LYS A 387 22.59 12.87 -4.36
N ASP A 388 22.96 11.98 -5.28
CA ASP A 388 22.73 10.53 -5.14
C ASP A 388 23.54 9.75 -6.20
N ASP A 389 24.51 8.92 -5.80
CA ASP A 389 25.02 7.84 -6.67
C ASP A 389 25.50 6.60 -5.87
N LYS A 390 25.85 5.53 -6.57
CA LYS A 390 25.48 4.15 -6.24
C LYS A 390 26.57 3.39 -5.49
N GLN A 391 26.14 2.44 -4.68
CA GLN A 391 26.99 1.43 -4.03
C GLN A 391 26.62 0.04 -4.55
N THR A 392 27.60 -0.70 -5.09
CA THR A 392 27.43 -2.04 -5.65
C THR A 392 28.44 -3.01 -5.02
N ILE A 393 28.02 -4.24 -4.72
CA ILE A 393 28.85 -5.26 -4.04
C ILE A 393 28.96 -6.49 -4.95
N GLY A 394 30.18 -6.94 -5.21
CA GLY A 394 30.45 -8.14 -6.03
C GLY A 394 30.12 -9.46 -5.32
N SER A 395 29.85 -10.51 -6.10
CA SER A 395 29.56 -11.86 -5.59
C SER A 395 30.35 -12.96 -6.31
N LYS A 396 30.90 -13.90 -5.54
CA LYS A 396 31.62 -15.08 -6.06
C LYS A 396 30.69 -16.03 -6.85
N LEU A 397 31.28 -16.80 -7.77
CA LEU A 397 30.59 -17.80 -8.60
C LEU A 397 29.78 -18.80 -7.77
N ARG A 398 28.67 -19.27 -8.37
CA ARG A 398 27.81 -20.38 -7.91
C ARG A 398 27.22 -21.08 -9.14
N SER A 399 26.72 -22.32 -9.00
CA SER A 399 26.13 -23.06 -10.13
C SER A 399 24.87 -22.38 -10.71
N ALA A 400 24.59 -22.62 -12.00
CA ALA A 400 23.52 -21.93 -12.75
C ALA A 400 22.12 -21.99 -12.09
N LYS A 401 21.71 -23.15 -11.57
CA LYS A 401 20.44 -23.32 -10.84
C LYS A 401 20.40 -22.48 -9.53
N SER A 402 21.54 -22.24 -8.91
CA SER A 402 21.69 -21.35 -7.75
C SER A 402 21.65 -19.87 -8.15
N ILE A 403 22.30 -19.51 -9.27
CA ILE A 403 22.26 -18.17 -9.86
C ILE A 403 20.83 -17.77 -10.22
N ALA A 404 20.09 -18.57 -10.99
CA ALA A 404 18.72 -18.24 -11.40
C ALA A 404 17.78 -18.02 -10.20
N LYS A 405 17.89 -18.85 -9.16
CA LYS A 405 17.12 -18.70 -7.90
C LYS A 405 17.53 -17.44 -7.13
N ALA A 406 18.82 -17.09 -7.11
CA ALA A 406 19.33 -15.88 -6.48
C ALA A 406 18.92 -14.60 -7.25
N GLN A 407 18.96 -14.63 -8.59
CA GLN A 407 18.49 -13.56 -9.48
C GLN A 407 17.00 -13.31 -9.31
N LYS A 408 16.15 -14.36 -9.37
CA LYS A 408 14.70 -14.21 -9.16
C LYS A 408 14.38 -13.67 -7.75
N TYR A 409 15.09 -14.13 -6.72
CA TYR A 409 14.97 -13.54 -5.39
C TYR A 409 15.42 -12.06 -5.35
N ALA A 410 16.56 -11.73 -5.96
CA ALA A 410 17.09 -10.36 -6.01
C ALA A 410 16.15 -9.40 -6.75
N HIS A 411 15.57 -9.82 -7.88
CA HIS A 411 14.50 -9.12 -8.61
C HIS A 411 13.29 -8.83 -7.70
N TYR A 412 12.77 -9.84 -7.01
CA TYR A 412 11.63 -9.69 -6.09
C TYR A 412 11.94 -8.77 -4.90
N GLN A 413 13.17 -8.84 -4.36
CA GLN A 413 13.62 -7.90 -3.32
C GLN A 413 13.81 -6.47 -3.87
N CYS A 414 14.25 -6.32 -5.13
CA CYS A 414 14.42 -5.04 -5.80
C CYS A 414 13.07 -4.37 -6.06
N LEU A 415 12.10 -5.09 -6.63
CA LEU A 415 10.73 -4.61 -6.79
C LEU A 415 10.09 -4.28 -5.43
N PHE A 416 10.20 -5.16 -4.41
CA PHE A 416 9.66 -4.85 -3.07
C PHE A 416 10.26 -3.55 -2.46
N LYS A 417 11.49 -3.18 -2.84
CA LYS A 417 12.14 -1.91 -2.46
C LYS A 417 11.69 -0.72 -3.32
N LYS A 418 11.62 -0.87 -4.65
CA LYS A 418 11.36 0.21 -5.63
C LYS A 418 9.88 0.39 -5.94
N ASP A 419 9.22 -0.68 -6.39
CA ASP A 419 7.81 -0.71 -6.80
C ASP A 419 7.12 -2.03 -6.39
N LYS A 420 6.36 -1.95 -5.30
CA LYS A 420 5.54 -3.05 -4.79
C LYS A 420 4.27 -3.28 -5.63
N SER A 421 3.87 -2.32 -6.46
CA SER A 421 2.70 -2.45 -7.34
C SER A 421 3.04 -3.32 -8.54
N LYS A 422 4.17 -3.07 -9.23
CA LYS A 422 4.68 -4.02 -10.25
C LYS A 422 4.88 -5.42 -9.66
N LEU A 423 5.40 -5.54 -8.43
CA LEU A 423 5.53 -6.83 -7.74
C LEU A 423 4.18 -7.52 -7.47
N ALA A 424 3.13 -6.76 -7.13
CA ALA A 424 1.81 -7.32 -6.93
C ALA A 424 1.24 -7.88 -8.23
N SER A 425 1.37 -7.16 -9.35
CA SER A 425 0.96 -7.65 -10.67
C SER A 425 1.77 -8.86 -11.11
N GLU A 426 3.08 -8.89 -10.88
CA GLU A 426 3.89 -10.07 -11.24
C GLU A 426 3.48 -11.32 -10.44
N ILE A 427 3.09 -11.18 -9.17
CA ILE A 427 2.67 -12.31 -8.30
C ILE A 427 1.22 -12.74 -8.54
N PHE A 428 0.29 -11.80 -8.74
CA PHE A 428 -1.16 -12.10 -8.80
C PHE A 428 -1.73 -12.11 -10.21
N ASP A 429 -1.19 -11.30 -11.11
CA ASP A 429 -1.59 -11.28 -12.52
C ASP A 429 -0.68 -12.16 -13.40
N GLY A 430 0.54 -12.47 -12.96
CA GLY A 430 1.56 -13.07 -13.82
C GLY A 430 2.05 -12.11 -14.93
N VAL A 431 1.63 -10.84 -14.87
CA VAL A 431 2.07 -9.79 -15.80
C VAL A 431 3.46 -9.36 -15.38
N ASP A 432 4.48 -9.90 -16.04
CA ASP A 432 5.70 -9.14 -16.14
C ASP A 432 5.47 -7.96 -17.08
N ASN A 433 5.54 -6.75 -16.52
CA ASN A 433 5.62 -5.51 -17.28
C ASN A 433 7.00 -5.37 -17.98
N SER A 434 7.47 -6.45 -18.60
CA SER A 434 8.48 -6.53 -19.66
C SER A 434 7.82 -6.77 -21.03
N ALA A 435 6.51 -7.08 -21.05
CA ALA A 435 5.68 -7.23 -22.25
C ALA A 435 6.08 -6.24 -23.35
N VAL A 436 6.58 -6.81 -24.46
CA VAL A 436 7.20 -6.04 -25.53
C VAL A 436 6.18 -5.09 -26.12
N LYS A 437 6.47 -3.78 -26.10
CA LYS A 437 5.60 -2.79 -26.72
C LYS A 437 5.60 -3.00 -28.23
N PRO A 438 4.44 -2.91 -28.92
CA PRO A 438 4.38 -3.01 -30.38
C PRO A 438 5.31 -1.97 -31.02
N PRO A 439 5.98 -2.26 -32.15
CA PRO A 439 6.98 -1.38 -32.74
C PRO A 439 6.50 0.07 -32.87
N MET A 440 7.38 1.03 -32.57
CA MET A 440 7.02 2.46 -32.51
C MET A 440 6.41 2.96 -33.83
N SER A 441 6.87 2.45 -34.98
CA SER A 441 6.32 2.72 -36.30
C SER A 441 4.87 2.23 -36.46
N VAL A 442 4.60 0.97 -36.10
CA VAL A 442 3.25 0.36 -36.14
C VAL A 442 2.29 1.11 -35.22
N ALA A 443 2.74 1.47 -34.02
CA ALA A 443 1.94 2.27 -33.09
C ALA A 443 1.71 3.70 -33.61
N TYR A 444 2.74 4.36 -34.15
CA TYR A 444 2.64 5.72 -34.71
C TYR A 444 1.62 5.79 -35.84
N GLU A 445 1.72 4.92 -36.86
CA GLU A 445 0.75 4.90 -37.95
C GLU A 445 -0.65 4.46 -37.50
N HIS A 446 -0.78 3.58 -36.51
CA HIS A 446 -2.10 3.23 -35.96
C HIS A 446 -2.78 4.41 -35.27
N TYR A 447 -2.07 5.19 -34.44
CA TYR A 447 -2.66 6.30 -33.70
C TYR A 447 -2.79 7.59 -34.53
N LYS A 448 -1.87 7.83 -35.48
CA LYS A 448 -1.98 8.88 -36.50
C LYS A 448 -3.28 8.74 -37.29
N LYS A 449 -3.56 7.54 -37.82
CA LYS A 449 -4.83 7.22 -38.52
C LYS A 449 -6.11 7.36 -37.66
N ILE A 450 -6.00 7.59 -36.33
CA ILE A 450 -7.15 7.89 -35.47
C ILE A 450 -7.28 9.40 -35.29
N TRP A 451 -6.21 10.06 -34.82
CA TRP A 451 -6.27 11.44 -34.34
C TRP A 451 -6.13 12.51 -35.42
N THR A 452 -5.60 12.19 -36.61
CA THR A 452 -5.47 13.17 -37.71
C THR A 452 -6.67 13.21 -38.66
N ILE A 453 -7.80 12.58 -38.31
CA ILE A 453 -9.04 12.68 -39.09
C ILE A 453 -9.81 13.91 -38.61
N ASP A 454 -10.02 14.88 -39.49
CA ASP A 454 -10.96 15.98 -39.27
C ASP A 454 -12.39 15.46 -39.42
N THR A 455 -13.11 15.42 -38.29
CA THR A 455 -14.54 15.07 -38.24
C THR A 455 -15.35 16.31 -37.89
N LYS A 456 -16.27 16.72 -38.76
CA LYS A 456 -17.26 17.76 -38.47
C LYS A 456 -18.51 17.15 -37.85
N ASP A 457 -19.21 17.93 -37.04
CA ASP A 457 -20.55 17.67 -36.53
C ASP A 457 -21.48 18.69 -37.21
N ALA A 458 -22.67 18.27 -37.65
CA ALA A 458 -23.57 19.04 -38.51
C ALA A 458 -24.97 19.25 -37.90
N GLU A 459 -25.23 18.75 -36.69
CA GLU A 459 -26.55 18.87 -36.06
C GLU A 459 -26.76 20.22 -35.36
N ILE A 460 -28.01 20.71 -35.38
CA ILE A 460 -28.40 21.97 -34.73
C ILE A 460 -28.63 21.74 -33.23
N THR A 461 -28.23 22.69 -32.38
CA THR A 461 -28.46 22.62 -30.92
C THR A 461 -29.76 23.27 -30.48
N GLY A 462 -30.66 22.48 -29.89
CA GLY A 462 -31.53 23.01 -28.84
C GLY A 462 -30.69 23.42 -27.62
N ARG A 463 -30.96 24.60 -27.04
CA ARG A 463 -30.32 25.07 -25.80
C ARG A 463 -31.05 24.52 -24.57
N LYS A 464 -30.31 24.15 -23.52
CA LYS A 464 -30.86 24.01 -22.18
C LYS A 464 -31.08 25.39 -21.55
N ALA A 465 -31.97 25.46 -20.55
CA ALA A 465 -32.10 26.66 -19.72
C ALA A 465 -30.75 27.03 -19.07
N SER A 466 -30.40 28.30 -19.10
CA SER A 466 -29.12 28.81 -18.59
C SER A 466 -29.06 28.72 -17.06
N VAL A 467 -28.03 28.04 -16.54
CA VAL A 467 -27.62 28.10 -15.14
C VAL A 467 -26.47 29.10 -15.04
N GLY A 468 -26.50 30.04 -14.09
CA GLY A 468 -25.53 31.14 -13.97
C GLY A 468 -24.07 30.70 -14.19
N THR A 469 -23.52 31.07 -15.34
CA THR A 469 -22.26 30.53 -15.87
C THR A 469 -21.05 31.41 -15.58
N ASP A 470 -21.25 32.58 -14.97
CA ASP A 470 -20.24 33.58 -14.62
C ASP A 470 -19.10 32.98 -13.76
N VAL A 471 -19.45 32.00 -12.92
CA VAL A 471 -18.54 31.21 -12.08
C VAL A 471 -17.48 30.43 -12.89
N LEU A 472 -17.71 30.17 -14.18
CA LEU A 472 -16.71 29.55 -15.05
C LEU A 472 -15.54 30.50 -15.34
N LEU A 473 -15.84 31.77 -15.61
CA LEU A 473 -14.88 32.83 -15.99
C LEU A 473 -14.36 33.66 -14.81
N ALA A 474 -15.00 33.60 -13.64
CA ALA A 474 -14.58 34.32 -12.43
C ALA A 474 -13.07 34.13 -12.11
N PRO A 475 -12.37 35.11 -11.52
CA PRO A 475 -10.93 35.00 -11.25
C PRO A 475 -10.54 33.72 -10.50
N ILE A 476 -9.41 33.10 -10.86
CA ILE A 476 -8.90 31.89 -10.22
C ILE A 476 -8.28 32.24 -8.87
N THR A 477 -8.74 31.56 -7.83
CA THR A 477 -8.32 31.80 -6.43
C THR A 477 -7.06 31.02 -6.06
N ARG A 478 -6.36 31.45 -5.01
CA ARG A 478 -5.17 30.74 -4.49
C ARG A 478 -5.56 29.43 -3.81
N GLU A 479 -6.80 29.36 -3.34
CA GLU A 479 -7.47 28.26 -2.67
C GLU A 479 -7.80 27.14 -3.67
N GLU A 480 -8.28 27.49 -4.86
CA GLU A 480 -8.43 26.57 -6.00
C GLU A 480 -7.09 25.97 -6.44
N ILE A 481 -6.03 26.78 -6.53
CA ILE A 481 -4.68 26.32 -6.89
C ILE A 481 -4.09 25.40 -5.81
N ALA A 482 -4.22 25.77 -4.53
CA ALA A 482 -3.79 24.94 -3.42
C ALA A 482 -4.53 23.59 -3.40
N TRP A 483 -5.86 23.62 -3.58
CA TRP A 483 -6.69 22.42 -3.73
C TRP A 483 -6.25 21.56 -4.91
N ALA A 484 -6.02 22.16 -6.09
CA ALA A 484 -5.60 21.43 -7.29
C ALA A 484 -4.26 20.70 -7.07
N ILE A 485 -3.29 21.38 -6.43
CA ILE A 485 -1.97 20.84 -6.07
C ILE A 485 -2.10 19.70 -5.04
N ASP A 486 -2.84 19.88 -3.95
CA ASP A 486 -2.92 18.88 -2.87
C ASP A 486 -3.79 17.66 -3.22
N GLN A 487 -4.78 17.84 -4.10
CA GLN A 487 -5.51 16.72 -4.72
C GLN A 487 -4.69 16.02 -5.83
N THR A 488 -3.43 16.36 -6.05
CA THR A 488 -2.58 15.73 -7.10
C THR A 488 -1.57 14.76 -6.49
N ASN A 489 -1.48 13.56 -7.06
CA ASN A 489 -0.60 12.52 -6.54
C ASN A 489 0.88 12.92 -6.70
N THR A 490 1.66 12.84 -5.62
CA THR A 490 3.11 13.12 -5.61
C THR A 490 3.95 12.19 -6.51
N LYS A 491 3.35 11.13 -7.05
CA LYS A 491 3.92 10.27 -8.11
C LYS A 491 3.12 10.35 -9.42
N THR A 492 2.57 11.52 -9.75
CA THR A 492 1.93 11.75 -11.06
C THR A 492 2.94 11.58 -12.20
N ALA A 493 2.47 11.19 -13.38
CA ALA A 493 3.32 11.08 -14.55
C ALA A 493 3.77 12.47 -15.04
N LEU A 494 5.03 12.57 -15.46
CA LEU A 494 5.65 13.80 -15.96
C LEU A 494 5.24 14.03 -17.43
N GLY A 495 5.00 15.29 -17.79
CA GLY A 495 4.71 15.68 -19.17
C GLY A 495 5.97 15.71 -20.06
N PRO A 496 5.88 16.31 -21.26
CA PRO A 496 7.06 16.61 -22.08
C PRO A 496 8.08 17.50 -21.35
N ASP A 497 7.55 18.45 -20.57
CA ASP A 497 8.23 19.38 -19.66
C ASP A 497 9.09 18.71 -18.56
N ARG A 498 8.87 17.42 -18.30
CA ARG A 498 9.47 16.63 -17.20
C ARG A 498 9.25 17.20 -15.79
N LEU A 499 8.39 18.21 -15.60
CA LEU A 499 8.23 18.92 -14.33
C LEU A 499 7.54 18.05 -13.26
N PRO A 500 8.17 17.77 -12.09
CA PRO A 500 7.56 17.01 -11.02
C PRO A 500 6.78 17.90 -10.05
N LEU A 501 5.75 17.34 -9.41
CA LEU A 501 4.92 18.06 -8.42
C LEU A 501 5.74 18.60 -7.22
N VAL A 502 6.92 18.03 -6.93
CA VAL A 502 7.82 18.53 -5.88
C VAL A 502 8.37 19.91 -6.23
N THR A 503 8.81 20.10 -7.47
CA THR A 503 9.27 21.40 -7.98
C THR A 503 8.14 22.42 -7.98
N ILE A 504 6.95 22.06 -8.48
CA ILE A 504 5.79 22.97 -8.49
C ILE A 504 5.33 23.34 -7.06
N LYS A 505 5.49 22.44 -6.08
CA LYS A 505 5.25 22.74 -4.65
C LYS A 505 6.31 23.63 -3.99
N ALA A 506 7.43 23.90 -4.67
CA ALA A 506 8.50 24.79 -4.21
C ALA A 506 8.52 26.15 -4.95
N ILE A 507 7.80 26.28 -6.07
CA ILE A 507 7.37 27.59 -6.60
C ILE A 507 6.39 28.20 -5.58
N ALA A 508 6.42 29.52 -5.38
CA ALA A 508 5.38 30.17 -4.62
C ALA A 508 4.04 30.11 -5.37
N LYS A 509 2.93 30.19 -4.60
CA LYS A 509 1.57 30.02 -5.15
C LYS A 509 1.10 31.24 -5.98
N ASN A 510 1.87 32.33 -5.95
CA ASN A 510 1.47 33.62 -6.51
C ASN A 510 1.75 33.70 -8.02
N GLU A 511 2.83 33.06 -8.46
CA GLU A 511 3.30 32.96 -9.83
C GLU A 511 2.34 32.09 -10.67
N LEU A 512 1.90 30.96 -10.10
CA LEU A 512 0.83 30.13 -10.68
C LEU A 512 -0.51 30.89 -10.71
N TRP A 513 -0.82 31.67 -9.66
CA TRP A 513 -2.04 32.48 -9.59
C TRP A 513 -2.05 33.61 -10.62
N CYS A 514 -0.92 34.27 -10.85
CA CYS A 514 -0.76 35.28 -11.90
C CYS A 514 -0.95 34.65 -13.28
N ALA A 515 -0.13 33.65 -13.65
CA ALA A 515 -0.20 33.01 -14.96
C ALA A 515 -1.60 32.44 -15.27
N PHE A 516 -2.24 31.73 -14.32
CA PHE A 516 -3.56 31.14 -14.55
C PHE A 516 -4.66 32.19 -14.76
N ASN A 517 -4.56 33.38 -14.13
CA ASN A 517 -5.52 34.47 -14.37
C ASN A 517 -5.24 35.20 -15.70
N ILE A 518 -3.98 35.37 -16.09
CA ILE A 518 -3.60 35.90 -17.42
C ILE A 518 -4.13 34.98 -18.53
N TRP A 519 -3.93 33.66 -18.42
CA TRP A 519 -4.40 32.68 -19.41
C TRP A 519 -5.93 32.62 -19.50
N LEU A 520 -6.64 32.83 -18.39
CA LEU A 520 -8.11 32.92 -18.37
C LEU A 520 -8.60 34.23 -19.00
N GLY A 521 -7.97 35.37 -18.67
CA GLY A 521 -8.32 36.69 -19.20
C GLY A 521 -8.16 36.84 -20.71
N TYR A 522 -7.03 36.35 -21.25
CA TYR A 522 -6.78 36.28 -22.71
C TYR A 522 -7.43 35.08 -23.40
N ARG A 523 -8.12 34.20 -22.66
CA ARG A 523 -8.74 32.96 -23.21
C ARG A 523 -7.73 32.07 -23.96
N ARG A 524 -6.43 32.17 -23.63
CA ARG A 524 -5.31 31.57 -24.37
C ARG A 524 -4.33 30.90 -23.43
N ILE A 525 -3.86 29.70 -23.79
CA ILE A 525 -2.72 29.05 -23.13
C ILE A 525 -1.44 29.20 -23.95
N PRO A 526 -0.25 29.15 -23.32
CA PRO A 526 1.03 29.12 -24.04
C PRO A 526 1.11 27.91 -24.97
N ASP A 527 1.53 28.13 -26.22
CA ASP A 527 1.50 27.10 -27.26
C ASP A 527 2.45 25.92 -26.96
N SER A 528 3.51 26.13 -26.18
CA SER A 528 4.38 25.04 -25.67
C SER A 528 3.62 24.00 -24.83
N LEU A 529 2.53 24.40 -24.16
CA LEU A 529 1.70 23.51 -23.34
C LEU A 529 0.70 22.69 -24.20
N LYS A 530 0.53 23.03 -25.49
CA LYS A 530 -0.29 22.29 -26.45
C LYS A 530 0.39 21.01 -26.95
N ILE A 531 1.69 20.85 -26.67
CA ILE A 531 2.49 19.65 -26.93
C ILE A 531 2.28 18.64 -25.78
N ASN A 532 2.00 17.38 -26.12
CA ASN A 532 1.70 16.29 -25.19
C ASN A 532 2.63 15.09 -25.37
N ARG A 533 2.65 14.21 -24.37
CA ARG A 533 3.37 12.92 -24.39
C ARG A 533 2.39 11.78 -24.20
N THR A 534 2.23 10.89 -25.18
CA THR A 534 1.39 9.70 -25.02
C THR A 534 2.21 8.47 -24.64
N VAL A 535 1.73 7.70 -23.65
CA VAL A 535 2.30 6.42 -23.23
C VAL A 535 1.26 5.31 -23.34
N LEU A 536 1.63 4.19 -23.98
CA LEU A 536 0.76 3.03 -24.12
C LEU A 536 0.78 2.13 -22.88
N LEU A 537 -0.41 1.72 -22.42
CA LEU A 537 -0.63 0.74 -21.35
C LEU A 537 -1.44 -0.48 -21.88
N PRO A 538 -1.14 -1.72 -21.44
CA PRO A 538 -1.86 -2.91 -21.91
C PRO A 538 -3.26 -3.05 -21.31
N LYS A 539 -4.25 -3.46 -22.11
CA LYS A 539 -5.65 -3.72 -21.73
C LYS A 539 -5.84 -5.18 -21.27
N GLY A 540 -5.09 -5.61 -20.26
CA GLY A 540 -5.11 -6.99 -19.77
C GLY A 540 -3.83 -7.75 -20.14
N LYS A 541 -3.95 -9.03 -20.48
CA LYS A 541 -2.81 -9.94 -20.68
C LYS A 541 -2.73 -10.55 -22.09
N ASP A 542 -3.87 -10.65 -22.75
CA ASP A 542 -4.08 -11.59 -23.84
C ASP A 542 -3.91 -10.90 -25.19
N ASN A 543 -3.16 -11.52 -26.12
CA ASN A 543 -2.84 -10.99 -27.45
C ASN A 543 -2.35 -9.52 -27.40
N LEU A 544 -1.22 -9.27 -26.72
CA LEU A 544 -0.62 -7.93 -26.64
C LEU A 544 0.12 -7.51 -27.93
N ASP A 545 0.33 -8.44 -28.87
CA ASP A 545 0.85 -8.13 -30.21
C ASP A 545 -0.17 -7.28 -31.02
N ASN A 546 -1.46 -7.44 -30.72
CA ASN A 546 -2.52 -6.62 -31.29
C ASN A 546 -2.55 -5.20 -30.68
N ILE A 547 -2.22 -4.19 -31.50
CA ILE A 547 -2.25 -2.77 -31.11
C ILE A 547 -3.61 -2.29 -30.54
N LYS A 548 -4.74 -2.93 -30.92
CA LYS A 548 -6.07 -2.62 -30.36
C LYS A 548 -6.13 -2.86 -28.83
N ASN A 549 -5.30 -3.77 -28.31
CA ASN A 549 -5.19 -4.12 -26.90
C ASN A 549 -4.28 -3.18 -26.09
N TRP A 550 -3.85 -2.06 -26.67
CA TRP A 550 -3.15 -0.98 -25.95
C TRP A 550 -4.05 0.24 -25.79
N ARG A 551 -3.91 0.92 -24.64
CA ARG A 551 -4.64 2.15 -24.26
C ARG A 551 -3.67 3.34 -24.28
N PRO A 552 -3.91 4.39 -25.09
CA PRO A 552 -3.06 5.57 -25.12
C PRO A 552 -3.41 6.51 -23.96
N ILE A 553 -2.45 6.77 -23.07
CA ILE A 553 -2.59 7.80 -22.03
C ILE A 553 -1.80 9.03 -22.46
N THR A 554 -2.50 10.10 -22.78
CA THR A 554 -1.94 11.39 -23.23
C THR A 554 -1.70 12.28 -22.01
N ILE A 555 -0.43 12.65 -21.81
CA ILE A 555 0.09 13.34 -20.63
C ILE A 555 0.58 14.72 -21.07
N ALA A 556 -0.21 15.75 -20.75
CA ALA A 556 0.18 17.15 -20.92
C ALA A 556 1.21 17.59 -19.86
N SER A 557 1.68 18.85 -19.96
CA SER A 557 2.40 19.53 -18.88
C SER A 557 1.68 19.38 -17.53
N LEU A 558 2.42 19.39 -16.43
CA LEU A 558 1.81 19.41 -15.10
C LEU A 558 1.15 20.76 -14.78
N LEU A 559 1.57 21.86 -15.42
CA LEU A 559 0.93 23.18 -15.30
C LEU A 559 -0.48 23.16 -15.91
N LEU A 560 -0.60 22.75 -17.19
CA LEU A 560 -1.90 22.65 -17.87
C LEU A 560 -2.86 21.69 -17.15
N ARG A 561 -2.35 20.56 -16.63
CA ARG A 561 -3.18 19.62 -15.83
C ARG A 561 -3.62 20.17 -14.48
N LEU A 562 -2.95 21.18 -13.91
CA LEU A 562 -3.42 21.87 -12.71
C LEU A 562 -4.49 22.91 -13.07
N TYR A 563 -4.28 23.68 -14.13
CA TYR A 563 -5.24 24.64 -14.67
C TYR A 563 -6.56 23.97 -15.08
N ASN A 564 -6.52 22.95 -15.95
CA ASN A 564 -7.68 22.20 -16.41
C ASN A 564 -8.43 21.46 -15.29
N LYS A 565 -7.77 21.19 -14.16
CA LYS A 565 -8.43 20.60 -12.97
C LYS A 565 -9.29 21.61 -12.22
N ILE A 566 -8.94 22.89 -12.24
CA ILE A 566 -9.74 23.98 -11.68
C ILE A 566 -10.96 24.19 -12.58
N LEU A 567 -10.73 24.35 -13.90
CA LEU A 567 -11.81 24.51 -14.87
C LEU A 567 -12.79 23.33 -14.84
N ALA A 568 -12.30 22.08 -14.85
CA ALA A 568 -13.15 20.88 -14.76
C ALA A 568 -14.02 20.84 -13.49
N ARG A 569 -13.53 21.36 -12.35
CA ARG A 569 -14.31 21.46 -11.11
C ARG A 569 -15.42 22.50 -11.25
N ARG A 570 -15.14 23.66 -11.84
CA ARG A 570 -16.15 24.71 -12.09
C ARG A 570 -17.24 24.20 -13.03
N MET A 571 -16.84 23.56 -14.14
CA MET A 571 -17.76 22.89 -15.07
C MET A 571 -18.65 21.85 -14.38
N GLN A 572 -18.10 21.04 -13.45
CA GLN A 572 -18.85 20.04 -12.70
C GLN A 572 -19.84 20.62 -11.68
N ASN A 573 -19.62 21.86 -11.21
CA ASN A 573 -20.55 22.56 -10.33
C ASN A 573 -21.71 23.20 -11.13
N VAL A 574 -21.42 23.72 -12.33
CA VAL A 574 -22.37 24.48 -13.17
C VAL A 574 -23.23 23.54 -14.03
N PHE A 575 -22.63 22.59 -14.75
CA PHE A 575 -23.34 21.78 -15.75
C PHE A 575 -24.01 20.54 -15.15
N ARG A 576 -25.35 20.58 -15.07
CA ARG A 576 -26.20 19.46 -14.62
C ARG A 576 -26.39 18.41 -15.72
N THR A 577 -25.50 17.42 -15.75
CA THR A 577 -25.63 16.23 -16.60
C THR A 577 -26.69 15.24 -16.07
N ASN A 578 -27.40 14.61 -17.00
CA ASN A 578 -28.54 13.69 -16.83
C ASN A 578 -28.32 12.60 -15.76
N SER A 579 -29.38 12.24 -15.03
CA SER A 579 -29.37 11.27 -13.94
C SER A 579 -28.97 9.85 -14.36
N LYS A 580 -29.14 9.48 -15.63
CA LYS A 580 -28.78 8.17 -16.22
C LYS A 580 -27.27 8.00 -16.42
N GLN A 581 -26.52 9.09 -16.63
CA GLN A 581 -25.06 9.10 -16.64
C GLN A 581 -24.51 9.14 -15.21
N LYS A 582 -23.79 8.10 -14.79
CA LYS A 582 -23.18 8.01 -13.46
C LYS A 582 -21.64 8.07 -13.47
N GLY A 583 -21.02 8.09 -14.65
CA GLY A 583 -19.55 8.17 -14.83
C GLY A 583 -18.97 9.53 -14.42
N PHE A 584 -17.79 9.52 -13.81
CA PHE A 584 -17.02 10.70 -13.35
C PHE A 584 -17.73 11.68 -12.41
N LYS A 585 -18.92 11.35 -11.89
CA LYS A 585 -19.65 12.13 -10.89
C LYS A 585 -19.16 11.81 -9.46
N PRO A 586 -19.33 12.72 -8.48
CA PRO A 586 -18.93 12.50 -7.07
C PRO A 586 -19.87 11.55 -6.30
N LEU A 587 -20.27 10.43 -6.93
CA LEU A 587 -21.18 9.41 -6.38
C LEU A 587 -20.66 8.00 -6.69
N ASN A 588 -21.21 6.97 -6.01
CA ASN A 588 -20.85 5.58 -6.31
C ASN A 588 -21.63 5.05 -7.53
N GLY A 589 -21.33 5.59 -8.70
CA GLY A 589 -22.04 5.29 -9.95
C GLY A 589 -21.95 3.82 -10.36
N VAL A 590 -20.80 3.20 -10.14
CA VAL A 590 -20.61 1.76 -10.37
C VAL A 590 -21.52 0.94 -9.45
N GLY A 591 -21.54 1.25 -8.14
CA GLY A 591 -22.42 0.57 -7.19
C GLY A 591 -23.90 0.69 -7.54
N GLN A 592 -24.35 1.88 -7.95
CA GLN A 592 -25.74 2.12 -8.37
C GLN A 592 -26.09 1.33 -9.65
N ASN A 593 -25.28 1.44 -10.71
CA ASN A 593 -25.56 0.77 -11.99
C ASN A 593 -25.48 -0.76 -11.88
N VAL A 594 -24.56 -1.30 -11.07
CA VAL A 594 -24.44 -2.75 -10.83
C VAL A 594 -25.61 -3.27 -9.99
N ALA A 595 -26.00 -2.58 -8.92
CA ALA A 595 -27.13 -2.99 -8.10
C ALA A 595 -28.46 -2.91 -8.87
N LEU A 596 -28.66 -1.85 -9.67
CA LEU A 596 -29.82 -1.74 -10.56
C LEU A 596 -29.87 -2.92 -11.53
N LEU A 597 -28.82 -3.21 -12.29
CA LEU A 597 -28.84 -4.29 -13.28
C LEU A 597 -29.08 -5.66 -12.63
N HIS A 598 -28.45 -5.92 -11.48
CA HIS A 598 -28.64 -7.17 -10.75
C HIS A 598 -30.09 -7.34 -10.24
N ASN A 599 -30.65 -6.30 -9.62
CA ASN A 599 -32.01 -6.34 -9.08
C ASN A 599 -33.06 -6.32 -10.19
N LEU A 600 -32.83 -5.64 -11.31
CA LEU A 600 -33.70 -5.63 -12.49
C LEU A 600 -33.79 -7.03 -13.14
N LEU A 601 -32.64 -7.68 -13.35
CA LEU A 601 -32.57 -9.07 -13.81
C LEU A 601 -33.24 -10.05 -12.83
N ARG A 602 -33.28 -9.74 -11.53
CA ARG A 602 -33.98 -10.54 -10.52
C ARG A 602 -35.48 -10.30 -10.56
N HIS A 603 -35.92 -9.04 -10.53
CA HIS A 603 -37.30 -8.59 -10.65
C HIS A 603 -38.02 -9.20 -11.87
N ALA A 604 -37.41 -9.11 -13.06
CA ALA A 604 -37.98 -9.69 -14.27
C ALA A 604 -38.17 -11.22 -14.20
N ARG A 605 -37.27 -11.95 -13.52
CA ARG A 605 -37.43 -13.40 -13.28
C ARG A 605 -38.51 -13.71 -12.25
N THR A 606 -38.57 -12.95 -11.15
CA THR A 606 -39.59 -13.09 -10.08
C THR A 606 -40.99 -12.87 -10.64
N ASN A 607 -41.21 -11.73 -11.32
CA ASN A 607 -42.51 -11.32 -11.85
C ASN A 607 -42.82 -11.98 -13.21
N LYS A 608 -41.86 -12.71 -13.80
CA LYS A 608 -41.96 -13.46 -15.06
C LYS A 608 -42.22 -12.56 -16.28
N ASN A 609 -41.66 -11.36 -16.23
CA ASN A 609 -41.75 -10.36 -17.30
C ASN A 609 -40.65 -10.59 -18.35
N ASN A 610 -40.89 -10.05 -19.55
CA ASN A 610 -39.84 -9.94 -20.56
C ASN A 610 -38.87 -8.83 -20.16
N LEU A 611 -37.56 -9.07 -20.29
CA LEU A 611 -36.53 -8.05 -20.10
C LEU A 611 -35.39 -8.32 -21.09
N PHE A 612 -35.12 -7.33 -21.92
CA PHE A 612 -33.98 -7.29 -22.81
C PHE A 612 -33.01 -6.24 -22.27
N VAL A 613 -31.72 -6.57 -22.21
CA VAL A 613 -30.64 -5.64 -21.85
C VAL A 613 -29.55 -5.73 -22.90
N CYS A 614 -29.07 -4.60 -23.40
CA CYS A 614 -27.89 -4.55 -24.28
C CYS A 614 -26.79 -3.71 -23.64
N LEU A 615 -25.64 -4.34 -23.39
CA LEU A 615 -24.41 -3.69 -22.94
C LEU A 615 -23.58 -3.31 -24.18
N LEU A 616 -23.14 -2.06 -24.27
CA LEU A 616 -22.52 -1.48 -25.47
C LEU A 616 -21.05 -1.09 -25.24
N ASP A 617 -20.15 -1.50 -26.14
CA ASP A 617 -18.75 -1.03 -26.19
C ASP A 617 -18.61 0.00 -27.31
N VAL A 618 -18.32 1.26 -26.96
CA VAL A 618 -18.04 2.32 -27.94
C VAL A 618 -16.55 2.26 -28.32
N SER A 619 -16.27 1.96 -29.58
CA SER A 619 -14.90 1.82 -30.10
C SER A 619 -14.10 3.11 -29.94
N LYS A 620 -13.16 3.09 -28.99
CA LYS A 620 -12.18 4.18 -28.77
C LYS A 620 -12.85 5.54 -28.53
N ALA A 621 -13.94 5.58 -27.75
CA ALA A 621 -14.80 6.76 -27.60
C ALA A 621 -14.03 8.07 -27.32
N PHE A 622 -13.17 8.03 -26.30
CA PHE A 622 -12.32 9.16 -25.90
C PHE A 622 -11.36 9.65 -27.01
N ASP A 623 -10.86 8.74 -27.85
CA ASP A 623 -9.89 9.05 -28.92
C ASP A 623 -10.58 9.54 -30.22
N SER A 624 -11.91 9.46 -30.30
CA SER A 624 -12.65 9.53 -31.57
C SER A 624 -13.71 10.63 -31.66
N VAL A 625 -14.17 11.16 -30.51
CA VAL A 625 -15.19 12.22 -30.44
C VAL A 625 -14.74 13.53 -31.14
N PRO A 626 -15.53 14.11 -32.06
CA PRO A 626 -15.21 15.38 -32.73
C PRO A 626 -15.07 16.55 -31.76
N HIS A 627 -14.20 17.52 -32.07
CA HIS A 627 -14.11 18.76 -31.28
C HIS A 627 -15.33 19.65 -31.47
N GLU A 628 -15.90 19.69 -32.67
CA GLU A 628 -17.17 20.36 -32.92
C GLU A 628 -18.32 19.76 -32.09
N SER A 629 -18.41 18.43 -31.92
CA SER A 629 -19.41 17.82 -31.01
C SER A 629 -19.27 18.28 -29.56
N ILE A 630 -18.04 18.53 -29.09
CA ILE A 630 -17.77 19.02 -27.73
C ILE A 630 -18.17 20.50 -27.60
N LYS A 631 -17.78 21.34 -28.55
CA LYS A 631 -18.18 22.75 -28.67
C LYS A 631 -19.70 22.91 -28.77
N ARG A 632 -20.35 22.05 -29.57
CA ARG A 632 -21.81 21.93 -29.72
C ARG A 632 -22.48 21.56 -28.38
N ALA A 633 -21.92 20.58 -27.65
CA ALA A 633 -22.40 20.22 -26.31
C ALA A 633 -22.19 21.34 -25.26
N LEU A 634 -21.10 22.11 -25.34
CA LEU A 634 -20.87 23.28 -24.47
C LEU A 634 -21.91 24.38 -24.73
N LEU A 635 -22.13 24.76 -26.00
CA LEU A 635 -23.17 25.72 -26.42
C LEU A 635 -24.56 25.30 -25.92
N ARG A 636 -24.92 24.03 -26.11
CA ARG A 636 -26.20 23.47 -25.64
C ARG A 636 -26.38 23.58 -24.12
N ASN A 637 -25.31 23.47 -23.33
CA ASN A 637 -25.36 23.59 -21.87
C ASN A 637 -25.21 25.04 -21.37
N GLY A 638 -25.31 26.05 -22.25
CA GLY A 638 -25.26 27.47 -21.87
C GLY A 638 -23.86 27.97 -21.51
N CYS A 639 -22.81 27.29 -21.95
CA CYS A 639 -21.42 27.70 -21.70
C CYS A 639 -21.13 29.07 -22.37
N PRO A 640 -20.47 30.02 -21.68
CA PRO A 640 -20.08 31.31 -22.25
C PRO A 640 -19.17 31.14 -23.46
N LEU A 641 -19.29 32.03 -24.45
CA LEU A 641 -18.50 31.96 -25.68
C LEU A 641 -17.01 32.09 -25.39
N GLU A 642 -16.64 32.90 -24.40
CA GLU A 642 -15.28 33.15 -23.94
C GLU A 642 -14.61 31.89 -23.34
N PHE A 643 -15.41 31.02 -22.72
CA PHE A 643 -14.94 29.71 -22.23
C PHE A 643 -14.81 28.70 -23.39
N ILE A 644 -15.65 28.83 -24.41
CA ILE A 644 -15.56 28.05 -25.65
C ILE A 644 -14.33 28.49 -26.47
N ASP A 645 -14.00 29.78 -26.52
CA ASP A 645 -12.75 30.30 -27.10
C ASP A 645 -11.53 29.67 -26.44
N LEU A 646 -11.51 29.66 -25.10
CA LEU A 646 -10.46 29.00 -24.32
C LEU A 646 -10.38 27.49 -24.59
N PHE A 647 -11.52 26.81 -24.71
CA PHE A 647 -11.55 25.39 -25.11
C PHE A 647 -10.98 25.19 -26.52
N ASN A 648 -11.39 26.01 -27.50
CA ASN A 648 -10.90 25.95 -28.87
C ASN A 648 -9.39 26.16 -28.90
N ASN A 649 -8.88 27.22 -28.26
CA ASN A 649 -7.44 27.51 -28.19
C ASN A 649 -6.63 26.37 -27.56
N GLN A 650 -7.17 25.65 -26.57
CA GLN A 650 -6.48 24.51 -25.97
C GLN A 650 -6.37 23.29 -26.90
N TYR A 651 -7.32 23.08 -27.81
CA TYR A 651 -7.41 21.88 -28.66
C TYR A 651 -6.88 22.11 -30.08
N GLU A 652 -7.10 23.31 -30.63
CA GLU A 652 -6.47 23.76 -31.86
C GLU A 652 -4.94 23.70 -31.76
N ASN A 653 -4.29 23.21 -32.83
CA ASN A 653 -2.85 23.02 -32.91
C ASN A 653 -2.25 22.25 -31.70
N SER A 654 -3.03 21.34 -31.11
CA SER A 654 -2.53 20.42 -30.09
C SER A 654 -1.91 19.18 -30.72
N TYR A 655 -0.72 18.79 -30.23
CA TYR A 655 0.06 17.67 -30.74
C TYR A 655 0.41 16.68 -29.63
N THR A 656 0.73 15.44 -29.99
CA THR A 656 1.34 14.45 -29.08
C THR A 656 2.45 13.65 -29.74
N ALA A 657 3.41 13.17 -28.95
CA ALA A 657 4.38 12.15 -29.36
C ALA A 657 4.20 10.86 -28.53
N LEU A 658 4.22 9.70 -29.18
CA LEU A 658 4.28 8.40 -28.52
C LEU A 658 5.66 8.24 -27.85
N SER A 659 5.71 7.79 -26.60
CA SER A 659 6.97 7.72 -25.83
C SER A 659 7.19 6.37 -25.16
N TYR A 660 8.31 5.73 -25.51
CA TYR A 660 8.73 4.39 -25.08
C TYR A 660 10.04 4.53 -24.28
N ALA A 661 9.91 4.68 -22.97
CA ALA A 661 11.00 5.01 -22.05
C ALA A 661 11.74 6.28 -22.52
N ASP A 662 12.90 6.10 -23.14
CA ASP A 662 13.85 7.15 -23.52
C ASP A 662 13.69 7.61 -24.98
N ARG A 663 12.88 6.89 -25.78
CA ARG A 663 12.57 7.21 -27.19
C ARG A 663 11.19 7.84 -27.35
N SER A 664 11.05 8.73 -28.33
CA SER A 664 9.79 9.35 -28.74
C SER A 664 9.56 9.23 -30.25
N SER A 665 8.31 9.26 -30.70
CA SER A 665 7.95 9.36 -32.12
C SER A 665 8.04 10.80 -32.64
N ARG A 666 7.83 10.97 -33.96
CA ARG A 666 7.39 12.25 -34.54
C ARG A 666 6.07 12.69 -33.89
N LEU A 667 5.75 13.99 -33.99
CA LEU A 667 4.48 14.54 -33.53
C LEU A 667 3.29 13.99 -34.36
N ILE A 668 2.13 13.88 -33.70
CA ILE A 668 0.83 13.57 -34.28
C ILE A 668 -0.11 14.71 -33.87
N ALA A 669 -0.83 15.31 -34.83
CA ALA A 669 -1.87 16.31 -34.54
C ALA A 669 -3.10 15.64 -33.92
N LEU A 670 -3.68 16.28 -32.90
CA LEU A 670 -4.90 15.84 -32.24
C LEU A 670 -6.09 16.64 -32.80
N ARG A 671 -6.60 16.24 -33.98
CA ARG A 671 -7.73 16.90 -34.67
C ARG A 671 -9.11 16.44 -34.17
N ARG A 672 -9.15 15.37 -33.39
CA ARG A 672 -10.32 14.89 -32.65
C ARG A 672 -9.91 14.09 -31.41
N GLY A 673 -10.90 13.77 -30.58
CA GLY A 673 -10.72 13.09 -29.30
C GLY A 673 -10.42 14.05 -28.15
N VAL A 674 -10.80 13.65 -26.94
CA VAL A 674 -10.44 14.32 -25.70
C VAL A 674 -9.10 13.78 -25.17
N LYS A 675 -8.29 14.65 -24.53
CA LYS A 675 -6.93 14.30 -24.07
C LYS A 675 -7.00 13.25 -22.94
N GLN A 676 -6.85 11.97 -23.27
CA GLN A 676 -7.07 10.86 -22.32
C GLN A 676 -6.00 10.82 -21.22
N GLY A 677 -6.31 11.44 -20.07
CA GLY A 677 -5.37 11.66 -18.96
C GLY A 677 -5.43 13.09 -18.40
N ASP A 678 -6.06 14.02 -19.13
CA ASP A 678 -6.39 15.36 -18.66
C ASP A 678 -7.68 15.36 -17.79
N PRO A 679 -7.76 16.17 -16.72
CA PRO A 679 -8.96 16.24 -15.85
C PRO A 679 -10.25 16.71 -16.53
N MET A 680 -10.17 17.58 -17.54
CA MET A 680 -11.34 18.22 -18.17
C MET A 680 -12.02 17.30 -19.20
N SER A 681 -11.25 16.41 -19.84
CA SER A 681 -11.71 15.41 -20.80
C SER A 681 -12.93 14.59 -20.34
N SER A 682 -13.03 14.31 -19.04
CA SER A 682 -14.12 13.50 -18.46
C SER A 682 -15.46 14.22 -18.42
N ILE A 683 -15.49 15.53 -18.13
CA ILE A 683 -16.73 16.31 -18.14
C ILE A 683 -17.14 16.67 -19.58
N LEU A 684 -16.17 17.01 -20.44
CA LEU A 684 -16.42 17.26 -21.87
C LEU A 684 -17.09 16.06 -22.56
N PHE A 685 -16.56 14.85 -22.36
CA PHE A 685 -17.16 13.63 -22.93
C PHE A 685 -18.56 13.34 -22.35
N ASN A 686 -18.75 13.50 -21.05
CA ASN A 686 -20.06 13.33 -20.41
C ASN A 686 -21.12 14.29 -20.99
N LEU A 687 -20.77 15.54 -21.32
CA LEU A 687 -21.70 16.53 -21.87
C LEU A 687 -22.17 16.19 -23.29
N VAL A 688 -21.33 15.53 -24.11
CA VAL A 688 -21.71 15.04 -25.44
C VAL A 688 -22.70 13.87 -25.31
N ILE A 689 -22.38 12.86 -24.49
CA ILE A 689 -23.25 11.69 -24.28
C ILE A 689 -24.56 12.07 -23.55
N ASP A 690 -24.61 13.22 -22.88
CA ASP A 690 -25.80 13.74 -22.19
C ASP A 690 -27.03 13.90 -23.09
N GLU A 691 -26.81 14.23 -24.37
CA GLU A 691 -27.84 14.41 -25.39
C GLU A 691 -28.63 13.12 -25.68
N LEU A 692 -27.95 11.97 -25.67
CA LEU A 692 -28.56 10.67 -25.96
C LEU A 692 -29.72 10.37 -25.00
N PHE A 693 -29.56 10.69 -23.72
CA PHE A 693 -30.57 10.39 -22.70
C PHE A 693 -31.82 11.27 -22.78
N GLU A 694 -31.76 12.39 -23.50
CA GLU A 694 -32.93 13.22 -23.82
C GLU A 694 -33.60 12.75 -25.12
N ILE A 695 -32.82 12.34 -26.14
CA ILE A 695 -33.34 11.76 -27.39
C ILE A 695 -34.14 10.48 -27.11
N LEU A 696 -33.56 9.53 -26.36
CA LEU A 696 -34.24 8.29 -25.96
C LEU A 696 -35.44 8.54 -25.03
N GLY A 697 -35.50 9.70 -24.36
CA GLY A 697 -36.45 10.01 -23.30
C GLY A 697 -36.50 8.90 -22.24
N ASP A 698 -37.70 8.58 -21.75
CA ASP A 698 -38.00 7.37 -20.98
C ASP A 698 -38.77 6.32 -21.80
N ARG A 699 -38.81 6.48 -23.14
CA ARG A 699 -39.56 5.59 -24.04
C ARG A 699 -38.94 4.19 -24.07
N PHE A 700 -39.79 3.20 -24.37
CA PHE A 700 -39.44 1.80 -24.64
C PHE A 700 -38.65 1.08 -23.54
N GLY A 701 -38.64 1.58 -22.31
CA GLY A 701 -37.89 0.96 -21.21
C GLY A 701 -38.50 -0.34 -20.68
N TYR A 702 -37.98 -0.78 -19.55
CA TYR A 702 -38.60 -1.79 -18.70
C TYR A 702 -39.39 -1.08 -17.59
N GLU A 703 -40.70 -1.28 -17.54
CA GLU A 703 -41.58 -0.69 -16.53
C GLU A 703 -41.40 -1.35 -15.16
N LEU A 704 -41.38 -0.53 -14.10
CA LEU A 704 -41.46 -0.96 -12.71
C LEU A 704 -42.82 -0.57 -12.13
N ASP A 705 -43.45 -1.53 -11.47
CA ASP A 705 -44.86 -1.50 -11.08
C ASP A 705 -45.21 -0.25 -10.24
N GLY A 706 -45.85 0.74 -10.87
CA GLY A 706 -46.21 2.03 -10.25
C GLY A 706 -45.06 3.03 -10.01
N VAL A 707 -43.83 2.73 -10.45
CA VAL A 707 -42.61 3.53 -10.17
C VAL A 707 -42.01 4.16 -11.43
N GLY A 708 -42.31 3.62 -12.62
CA GLY A 708 -41.89 4.16 -13.92
C GLY A 708 -40.81 3.35 -14.64
N SER A 709 -40.35 3.87 -15.78
CA SER A 709 -39.57 3.11 -16.77
C SER A 709 -38.05 3.22 -16.59
N VAL A 710 -37.34 2.15 -16.90
CA VAL A 710 -35.87 2.13 -17.00
C VAL A 710 -35.47 1.71 -18.41
N ASN A 711 -35.00 2.67 -19.23
CA ASN A 711 -34.58 2.41 -20.61
C ASN A 711 -33.06 2.49 -20.86
N ALA A 712 -32.31 3.28 -20.08
CA ALA A 712 -30.88 3.47 -20.26
C ALA A 712 -30.14 3.82 -18.97
N ARG A 713 -28.87 3.37 -18.87
CA ARG A 713 -27.87 3.76 -17.87
C ARG A 713 -26.50 3.86 -18.53
N ALA A 714 -25.64 4.74 -18.02
CA ALA A 714 -24.25 4.81 -18.47
C ALA A 714 -23.26 5.06 -17.33
N PHE A 715 -22.03 4.64 -17.57
CA PHE A 715 -20.86 5.00 -16.79
C PHE A 715 -19.74 5.41 -17.75
N ALA A 716 -19.69 6.70 -18.09
CA ALA A 716 -18.88 7.24 -19.18
C ALA A 716 -19.27 6.60 -20.53
N ASP A 717 -18.34 5.89 -21.17
CA ASP A 717 -18.47 5.18 -22.44
C ASP A 717 -19.09 3.77 -22.31
N ASP A 718 -19.17 3.19 -21.10
CA ASP A 718 -19.93 1.97 -20.83
C ASP A 718 -21.44 2.30 -20.77
N ILE A 719 -22.19 2.00 -21.85
CA ILE A 719 -23.65 2.22 -21.93
C ILE A 719 -24.40 0.89 -21.79
N ALA A 720 -25.50 0.88 -21.03
CA ALA A 720 -26.43 -0.22 -20.91
C ALA A 720 -27.86 0.25 -21.23
N LEU A 721 -28.48 -0.34 -22.25
CA LEU A 721 -29.88 -0.15 -22.61
C LEU A 721 -30.74 -1.27 -22.00
N MET A 722 -32.00 -0.98 -21.70
CA MET A 722 -32.98 -1.91 -21.13
C MET A 722 -34.35 -1.72 -21.81
N SER A 723 -35.11 -2.80 -22.01
CA SER A 723 -36.49 -2.75 -22.52
C SER A 723 -37.33 -3.93 -22.05
N GLY A 724 -38.64 -3.70 -21.85
CA GLY A 724 -39.62 -4.77 -21.71
C GLY A 724 -40.01 -5.45 -23.04
N SER A 725 -39.57 -4.93 -24.20
CA SER A 725 -39.96 -5.43 -25.52
C SER A 725 -38.79 -5.54 -26.51
N GLU A 726 -38.89 -6.49 -27.43
CA GLU A 726 -37.84 -6.76 -28.42
C GLU A 726 -37.75 -5.64 -29.46
N LEU A 727 -38.92 -5.20 -29.98
CA LEU A 727 -39.03 -4.04 -30.86
C LEU A 727 -38.55 -2.75 -30.18
N GLY A 728 -38.86 -2.56 -28.89
CA GLY A 728 -38.39 -1.42 -28.11
C GLY A 728 -36.87 -1.39 -27.95
N MET A 729 -36.25 -2.54 -27.65
CA MET A 729 -34.79 -2.66 -27.60
C MET A 729 -34.14 -2.32 -28.94
N GLN A 730 -34.64 -2.86 -30.06
CA GLN A 730 -34.07 -2.54 -31.37
C GLN A 730 -34.24 -1.06 -31.76
N LYS A 731 -35.36 -0.41 -31.37
CA LYS A 731 -35.51 1.04 -31.52
C LYS A 731 -34.49 1.83 -30.70
N LEU A 732 -34.33 1.51 -29.41
CA LEU A 732 -33.33 2.16 -28.55
C LEU A 732 -31.89 1.97 -29.08
N LEU A 733 -31.59 0.78 -29.63
CA LEU A 733 -30.31 0.51 -30.30
C LEU A 733 -30.11 1.36 -31.55
N SER A 734 -31.10 1.42 -32.45
CA SER A 734 -31.00 2.20 -33.68
C SER A 734 -30.94 3.72 -33.43
N GLU A 735 -31.72 4.24 -32.47
CA GLU A 735 -31.62 5.64 -32.02
C GLU A 735 -30.21 5.94 -31.44
N THR A 736 -29.67 5.02 -30.64
CA THR A 736 -28.30 5.14 -30.08
C THR A 736 -27.22 5.05 -31.15
N GLU A 737 -27.37 4.16 -32.13
CA GLU A 737 -26.40 4.00 -33.22
C GLU A 737 -26.36 5.24 -34.12
N ALA A 738 -27.53 5.76 -34.52
CA ALA A 738 -27.62 6.98 -35.33
C ALA A 738 -26.98 8.19 -34.62
N PHE A 739 -27.34 8.40 -33.34
CA PHE A 739 -26.77 9.45 -32.50
C PHE A 739 -25.23 9.39 -32.42
N LEU A 740 -24.69 8.20 -32.13
CA LEU A 740 -23.24 7.99 -32.03
C LEU A 740 -22.56 8.18 -33.39
N GLY A 741 -23.16 7.67 -34.47
CA GLY A 741 -22.65 7.78 -35.84
C GLY A 741 -22.50 9.23 -36.30
N ALA A 742 -23.53 10.06 -36.09
CA ALA A 742 -23.48 11.49 -36.38
C ALA A 742 -22.38 12.24 -35.60
N ARG A 743 -22.05 11.76 -34.40
CA ARG A 743 -20.97 12.28 -33.54
C ARG A 743 -19.65 11.53 -33.72
N GLY A 744 -19.42 10.88 -34.86
CA GLY A 744 -18.16 10.21 -35.21
C GLY A 744 -17.75 9.01 -34.32
N LEU A 745 -18.68 8.53 -33.48
CA LEU A 745 -18.51 7.41 -32.56
C LEU A 745 -19.07 6.12 -33.20
N VAL A 746 -18.46 4.98 -32.86
CA VAL A 746 -18.78 3.69 -33.50
C VAL A 746 -18.95 2.61 -32.45
N LEU A 747 -20.12 1.97 -32.41
CA LEU A 747 -20.37 0.78 -31.60
C LEU A 747 -19.57 -0.43 -32.11
N ASN A 748 -19.22 -1.34 -31.20
CA ASN A 748 -18.42 -2.53 -31.47
C ASN A 748 -19.28 -3.80 -31.32
N ALA A 749 -19.92 -4.26 -32.40
CA ALA A 749 -20.85 -5.39 -32.37
C ALA A 749 -20.26 -6.67 -31.73
N ASP A 750 -19.00 -6.99 -32.03
CA ASP A 750 -18.24 -8.14 -31.47
C ASP A 750 -18.16 -8.16 -29.93
N LYS A 751 -18.34 -7.01 -29.29
CA LYS A 751 -18.25 -6.81 -27.84
C LYS A 751 -19.54 -6.32 -27.20
N CYS A 752 -20.49 -5.82 -27.98
CA CYS A 752 -21.83 -5.59 -27.49
C CYS A 752 -22.41 -6.95 -27.04
N ILE A 753 -23.08 -6.98 -25.89
CA ILE A 753 -23.62 -8.22 -25.32
C ILE A 753 -25.08 -7.99 -24.95
N SER A 754 -25.96 -8.86 -25.45
CA SER A 754 -27.37 -8.89 -25.07
C SER A 754 -27.64 -9.94 -24.00
N ILE A 755 -28.49 -9.58 -23.03
CA ILE A 755 -29.01 -10.47 -21.99
C ILE A 755 -30.54 -10.42 -22.10
N CYS A 756 -31.15 -11.58 -22.35
CA CYS A 756 -32.55 -11.65 -22.72
C CYS A 756 -33.31 -12.64 -21.83
N LEU A 757 -34.36 -12.15 -21.18
CA LEU A 757 -35.32 -12.91 -20.39
C LEU A 757 -36.68 -12.82 -21.09
N ARG A 758 -37.33 -13.97 -21.31
CA ARG A 758 -38.67 -14.07 -21.90
C ARG A 758 -39.62 -14.84 -20.97
N LYS A 759 -40.91 -14.54 -21.04
CA LYS A 759 -41.99 -15.28 -20.36
C LYS A 759 -42.26 -16.60 -21.11
N ALA A 760 -42.01 -17.75 -20.49
CA ALA A 760 -42.26 -19.05 -21.10
C ALA A 760 -43.76 -19.37 -21.12
N GLY A 761 -44.42 -19.10 -22.25
CA GLY A 761 -45.88 -19.00 -22.40
C GLY A 761 -46.69 -20.07 -21.67
N LYS A 762 -46.46 -21.36 -21.98
CA LYS A 762 -47.22 -22.48 -21.37
C LYS A 762 -46.78 -22.86 -19.95
N VAL A 763 -45.67 -22.34 -19.42
CA VAL A 763 -44.97 -22.93 -18.26
C VAL A 763 -45.03 -22.03 -17.00
N LYS A 764 -45.57 -20.80 -17.09
CA LYS A 764 -45.61 -19.82 -15.98
C LYS A 764 -44.23 -19.59 -15.29
N LYS A 765 -43.14 -19.74 -16.04
CA LYS A 765 -41.73 -19.51 -15.62
C LYS A 765 -41.08 -18.44 -16.50
N SER A 766 -40.04 -17.78 -15.98
CA SER A 766 -39.12 -16.97 -16.80
C SER A 766 -38.09 -17.89 -17.45
N GLN A 767 -37.78 -17.66 -18.73
CA GLN A 767 -36.80 -18.38 -19.52
C GLN A 767 -35.69 -17.42 -19.94
N ILE A 768 -34.44 -17.82 -19.70
CA ILE A 768 -33.28 -17.15 -20.31
C ILE A 768 -33.29 -17.53 -21.78
N ALA A 769 -33.25 -16.53 -22.67
CA ALA A 769 -33.11 -16.78 -24.09
C ALA A 769 -31.63 -16.91 -24.45
N ASP A 770 -31.27 -18.04 -25.05
CA ASP A 770 -29.96 -18.32 -25.62
C ASP A 770 -30.11 -18.94 -27.01
N SER A 771 -29.01 -19.35 -27.63
CA SER A 771 -28.98 -19.90 -28.99
C SER A 771 -29.69 -21.26 -29.16
N SER A 772 -30.14 -21.92 -28.09
CA SER A 772 -30.95 -23.15 -28.15
C SER A 772 -32.46 -22.88 -28.18
N VAL A 773 -32.89 -21.66 -27.85
CA VAL A 773 -34.31 -21.29 -27.77
C VAL A 773 -34.87 -21.03 -29.17
N LYS A 774 -36.01 -21.64 -29.49
CA LYS A 774 -36.71 -21.44 -30.77
C LYS A 774 -36.99 -19.94 -31.01
N ASN A 775 -36.53 -19.44 -32.15
CA ASN A 775 -36.53 -18.02 -32.54
C ASN A 775 -35.87 -17.11 -31.47
N PRO A 776 -34.54 -17.21 -31.26
CA PRO A 776 -33.85 -16.41 -30.24
C PRO A 776 -33.88 -14.92 -30.62
N PRO A 777 -33.88 -14.00 -29.64
CA PRO A 777 -33.89 -12.57 -29.92
C PRO A 777 -32.57 -12.15 -30.56
N GLN A 778 -32.64 -11.63 -31.79
CA GLN A 778 -31.48 -11.14 -32.54
C GLN A 778 -31.54 -9.62 -32.64
N PHE A 779 -30.64 -8.96 -31.93
CA PHE A 779 -30.44 -7.52 -32.02
C PHE A 779 -29.27 -7.22 -32.96
N THR A 780 -29.41 -6.20 -33.80
CA THR A 780 -28.37 -5.80 -34.75
C THR A 780 -27.89 -4.36 -34.53
N VAL A 781 -26.61 -4.15 -34.83
CA VAL A 781 -25.92 -2.86 -34.90
C VAL A 781 -25.03 -2.91 -36.15
N LYS A 782 -25.08 -1.91 -37.03
CA LYS A 782 -24.44 -1.96 -38.37
C LYS A 782 -24.79 -3.21 -39.19
N ASN A 783 -26.02 -3.70 -39.05
CA ASN A 783 -26.50 -4.99 -39.59
C ASN A 783 -25.71 -6.23 -39.11
N GLN A 784 -24.84 -6.11 -38.10
CA GLN A 784 -24.13 -7.21 -37.46
C GLN A 784 -24.87 -7.64 -36.17
N PRO A 785 -25.02 -8.95 -35.90
CA PRO A 785 -25.72 -9.44 -34.72
C PRO A 785 -24.91 -9.24 -33.43
N ILE A 786 -25.56 -8.76 -32.37
CA ILE A 786 -25.02 -8.64 -31.02
C ILE A 786 -24.90 -10.02 -30.36
N GLN A 787 -23.84 -10.26 -29.59
CA GLN A 787 -23.65 -11.54 -28.89
C GLN A 787 -24.70 -11.76 -27.78
N LEU A 788 -25.54 -12.78 -27.95
CA LEU A 788 -26.48 -13.24 -26.92
C LEU A 788 -25.78 -14.05 -25.81
N LEU A 789 -25.96 -13.64 -24.56
CA LEU A 789 -25.36 -14.26 -23.38
C LEU A 789 -26.20 -15.44 -22.86
N GLY A 790 -25.79 -16.67 -23.21
CA GLY A 790 -26.39 -17.89 -22.65
C GLY A 790 -26.07 -18.16 -21.18
N VAL A 791 -26.78 -19.13 -20.59
CA VAL A 791 -26.81 -19.38 -19.13
C VAL A 791 -25.43 -19.60 -18.50
N ASP A 792 -24.58 -20.42 -19.13
CA ASP A 792 -23.25 -20.78 -18.62
C ASP A 792 -22.16 -19.73 -18.91
N LYS A 793 -22.49 -18.67 -19.66
CA LYS A 793 -21.56 -17.61 -20.03
C LYS A 793 -21.66 -16.44 -19.04
N SER A 794 -20.56 -15.70 -18.90
CA SER A 794 -20.56 -14.45 -18.12
C SER A 794 -19.83 -13.32 -18.85
N CYS A 795 -20.43 -12.13 -18.80
CA CYS A 795 -19.88 -10.89 -19.32
C CYS A 795 -19.28 -10.04 -18.19
N ARG A 796 -18.49 -9.02 -18.52
CA ARG A 796 -17.99 -8.04 -17.54
C ARG A 796 -18.72 -6.72 -17.71
N TYR A 797 -19.34 -6.24 -16.64
CA TYR A 797 -19.95 -4.91 -16.58
C TYR A 797 -19.38 -4.14 -15.38
N LEU A 798 -18.80 -2.97 -15.64
CA LEU A 798 -18.18 -2.09 -14.63
C LEU A 798 -17.20 -2.78 -13.67
N GLY A 799 -16.49 -3.81 -14.15
CA GLY A 799 -15.53 -4.60 -13.37
C GLY A 799 -16.12 -5.78 -12.58
N VAL A 800 -17.45 -5.96 -12.61
CA VAL A 800 -18.16 -7.11 -12.01
C VAL A 800 -18.51 -8.11 -13.10
N GLN A 801 -18.47 -9.41 -12.80
CA GLN A 801 -18.93 -10.44 -13.75
C GLN A 801 -20.44 -10.64 -13.59
N PHE A 802 -21.17 -10.67 -14.69
CA PHE A 802 -22.62 -10.92 -14.76
C PHE A 802 -22.91 -12.15 -15.63
N SER A 803 -23.92 -12.92 -15.26
CA SER A 803 -24.63 -13.85 -16.15
C SER A 803 -26.09 -13.38 -16.30
N PRO A 804 -26.95 -14.07 -17.08
CA PRO A 804 -28.38 -13.77 -17.11
C PRO A 804 -29.11 -13.90 -15.75
N LEU A 805 -28.43 -14.49 -14.74
CA LEU A 805 -28.92 -14.58 -13.36
C LEU A 805 -28.55 -13.35 -12.50
N GLY A 806 -27.83 -12.37 -13.04
CA GLY A 806 -27.28 -11.21 -12.33
C GLY A 806 -25.78 -11.33 -12.05
N ALA A 807 -25.28 -10.65 -11.01
CA ALA A 807 -23.87 -10.74 -10.64
C ALA A 807 -23.48 -12.19 -10.24
N VAL A 808 -22.36 -12.68 -10.78
CA VAL A 808 -21.91 -14.08 -10.67
C VAL A 808 -21.63 -14.50 -9.23
N ASP A 809 -21.94 -15.77 -8.90
CA ASP A 809 -21.77 -16.33 -7.55
C ASP A 809 -20.35 -16.09 -6.99
N PRO A 810 -20.21 -15.54 -5.77
CA PRO A 810 -18.92 -15.25 -5.13
C PRO A 810 -17.98 -16.47 -5.01
N ARG A 811 -18.46 -17.72 -5.17
CA ARG A 811 -17.64 -18.94 -5.29
C ARG A 811 -16.52 -18.81 -6.34
N VAL A 812 -16.75 -18.10 -7.44
CA VAL A 812 -15.72 -17.82 -8.46
C VAL A 812 -14.63 -16.91 -7.89
N THR A 813 -15.01 -15.90 -7.11
CA THR A 813 -14.06 -15.03 -6.38
C THR A 813 -13.32 -15.79 -5.26
N VAL A 814 -13.94 -16.81 -4.66
CA VAL A 814 -13.31 -17.69 -3.66
C VAL A 814 -12.23 -18.58 -4.26
N SER A 815 -12.41 -19.14 -5.47
CA SER A 815 -11.34 -19.89 -6.14
C SER A 815 -10.16 -18.97 -6.52
N ALA A 816 -10.46 -17.74 -6.95
CA ALA A 816 -9.44 -16.72 -7.22
C ALA A 816 -8.62 -16.32 -5.96
N ILE A 817 -9.25 -16.23 -4.77
CA ILE A 817 -8.50 -16.06 -3.50
C ILE A 817 -7.55 -17.23 -3.25
N LYS A 818 -8.02 -18.49 -3.39
CA LYS A 818 -7.19 -19.68 -3.17
C LYS A 818 -5.98 -19.69 -4.10
N SER A 819 -6.18 -19.33 -5.37
CA SER A 819 -5.11 -19.17 -6.36
C SER A 819 -4.11 -18.07 -5.97
N ALA A 820 -4.58 -16.87 -5.64
CA ALA A 820 -3.72 -15.75 -5.24
C ALA A 820 -2.89 -16.04 -3.97
N LEU A 821 -3.47 -16.74 -2.98
CA LEU A 821 -2.75 -17.19 -1.78
C LEU A 821 -1.69 -18.26 -2.13
N SER A 822 -1.98 -19.17 -3.06
CA SER A 822 -1.01 -20.16 -3.57
C SER A 822 0.17 -19.49 -4.28
N SER A 823 -0.09 -18.51 -5.16
CA SER A 823 0.97 -17.72 -5.81
C SER A 823 1.82 -16.94 -4.80
N LEU A 824 1.20 -16.35 -3.76
CA LEU A 824 1.95 -15.66 -2.70
C LEU A 824 2.75 -16.64 -1.81
N SER A 825 2.26 -17.86 -1.59
CA SER A 825 3.03 -18.95 -0.96
C SER A 825 4.24 -19.36 -1.80
N LYS A 826 4.11 -19.44 -3.13
CA LYS A 826 5.20 -19.78 -4.06
C LYS A 826 6.20 -18.64 -4.27
N ALA A 827 5.78 -17.38 -4.11
CA ALA A 827 6.65 -16.21 -4.34
C ALA A 827 7.91 -16.19 -3.44
N PRO A 828 9.11 -15.87 -3.98
CA PRO A 828 10.38 -15.80 -3.24
C PRO A 828 10.50 -14.51 -2.39
N LEU A 829 9.59 -14.36 -1.42
CA LEU A 829 9.53 -13.25 -0.47
C LEU A 829 9.75 -13.74 0.96
N LYS A 830 10.30 -12.86 1.82
CA LYS A 830 10.43 -13.12 3.26
C LYS A 830 9.03 -13.16 3.92
N PRO A 831 8.82 -13.88 5.04
CA PRO A 831 7.50 -14.00 5.68
C PRO A 831 6.82 -12.65 5.95
N GLN A 832 7.57 -11.66 6.46
CA GLN A 832 7.03 -10.32 6.72
C GLN A 832 6.66 -9.55 5.43
N GLN A 833 7.33 -9.83 4.32
CA GLN A 833 6.99 -9.25 3.01
C GLN A 833 5.71 -9.89 2.46
N LYS A 834 5.50 -11.19 2.67
CA LYS A 834 4.23 -11.87 2.31
C LYS A 834 3.05 -11.31 3.10
N VAL A 835 3.21 -11.07 4.40
CA VAL A 835 2.20 -10.38 5.24
C VAL A 835 1.88 -8.97 4.70
N VAL A 836 2.91 -8.20 4.28
CA VAL A 836 2.70 -6.91 3.61
C VAL A 836 1.91 -7.05 2.30
N MET A 837 2.28 -7.99 1.42
CA MET A 837 1.58 -8.18 0.14
C MET A 837 0.12 -8.64 0.35
N LEU A 838 -0.14 -9.52 1.32
CA LEU A 838 -1.49 -9.92 1.72
C LEU A 838 -2.33 -8.70 2.10
N ARG A 839 -1.83 -7.92 3.07
CA ARG A 839 -2.55 -6.78 3.67
C ARG A 839 -2.74 -5.60 2.71
N THR A 840 -1.77 -5.34 1.83
CA THR A 840 -1.72 -4.11 1.04
C THR A 840 -2.14 -4.31 -0.42
N TYR A 841 -2.15 -5.54 -0.96
CA TYR A 841 -2.48 -5.81 -2.35
C TYR A 841 -3.48 -6.96 -2.55
N LEU A 842 -3.28 -8.11 -1.90
CA LEU A 842 -4.15 -9.28 -2.10
C LEU A 842 -5.57 -9.01 -1.57
N ILE A 843 -5.72 -8.64 -0.30
CA ILE A 843 -7.04 -8.41 0.31
C ILE A 843 -7.80 -7.28 -0.43
N PRO A 844 -7.21 -6.08 -0.66
CA PRO A 844 -7.89 -5.00 -1.40
C PRO A 844 -8.42 -5.39 -2.78
N ARG A 845 -7.69 -6.26 -3.52
CA ARG A 845 -8.10 -6.72 -4.86
C ARG A 845 -9.47 -7.42 -4.87
N PHE A 846 -9.85 -8.08 -3.77
CA PHE A 846 -11.12 -8.81 -3.68
C PHE A 846 -12.23 -8.01 -2.99
N ILE A 847 -11.93 -6.87 -2.35
CA ILE A 847 -12.94 -6.04 -1.67
C ILE A 847 -14.02 -5.59 -2.65
N PHE A 848 -13.61 -5.02 -3.79
CA PHE A 848 -14.54 -4.51 -4.79
C PHE A 848 -15.50 -5.59 -5.32
N ALA A 849 -14.98 -6.80 -5.60
CA ALA A 849 -15.80 -7.90 -6.09
C ALA A 849 -16.87 -8.33 -5.06
N PHE A 850 -16.47 -8.66 -3.83
CA PHE A 850 -17.43 -9.13 -2.81
C PHE A 850 -18.44 -8.07 -2.37
N THR A 851 -18.06 -6.78 -2.38
CA THR A 851 -19.02 -5.69 -2.11
C THR A 851 -20.17 -5.69 -3.11
N HIS A 852 -19.92 -6.04 -4.39
CA HIS A 852 -20.90 -5.94 -5.47
C HIS A 852 -21.57 -7.28 -5.87
N THR A 853 -20.99 -8.44 -5.59
CA THR A 853 -21.68 -9.76 -5.71
C THR A 853 -22.62 -10.02 -4.52
N GLU A 854 -23.70 -10.77 -4.68
CA GLU A 854 -24.45 -11.32 -3.53
C GLU A 854 -23.56 -12.28 -2.73
N CYS A 855 -23.15 -11.91 -1.52
CA CYS A 855 -22.36 -12.78 -0.65
C CYS A 855 -22.82 -12.72 0.80
N TYR A 856 -23.04 -13.89 1.40
CA TYR A 856 -23.56 -14.03 2.76
C TYR A 856 -22.45 -13.90 3.83
N PRO A 857 -22.77 -13.45 5.07
CA PRO A 857 -21.80 -13.37 6.18
C PRO A 857 -21.06 -14.69 6.45
N LYS A 858 -21.76 -15.83 6.37
CA LYS A 858 -21.20 -17.19 6.56
C LYS A 858 -20.06 -17.49 5.56
N LEU A 859 -20.15 -16.99 4.32
CA LEU A 859 -19.13 -17.17 3.29
C LEU A 859 -17.88 -16.31 3.55
N MET A 860 -18.05 -15.06 3.98
CA MET A 860 -16.91 -14.21 4.36
C MET A 860 -16.17 -14.78 5.59
N GLY A 861 -16.92 -15.31 6.56
CA GLY A 861 -16.35 -16.06 7.69
C GLY A 861 -15.62 -17.36 7.31
N GLN A 862 -15.82 -17.90 6.10
CA GLN A 862 -14.99 -18.97 5.54
C GLN A 862 -13.72 -18.40 4.87
N GLN A 863 -13.79 -17.26 4.19
CA GLN A 863 -12.60 -16.63 3.57
C GLN A 863 -11.59 -16.17 4.64
N ASP A 864 -12.10 -15.57 5.73
CA ASP A 864 -11.29 -15.25 6.90
C ASP A 864 -10.70 -16.50 7.59
N ARG A 865 -11.29 -17.69 7.42
CA ARG A 865 -10.67 -18.96 7.88
C ARG A 865 -9.52 -19.38 6.96
N LEU A 866 -9.66 -19.25 5.64
CA LEU A 866 -8.58 -19.54 4.68
C LEU A 866 -7.39 -18.60 4.85
N ILE A 867 -7.62 -17.29 4.98
CA ILE A 867 -6.57 -16.29 5.20
C ILE A 867 -5.84 -16.55 6.54
N ARG A 868 -6.57 -16.88 7.61
CA ARG A 868 -5.97 -17.24 8.91
C ARG A 868 -5.15 -18.51 8.86
N ARG A 869 -5.59 -19.54 8.13
CA ARG A 869 -4.82 -20.78 7.93
C ARG A 869 -3.49 -20.46 7.22
N TRP A 870 -3.56 -19.75 6.09
CA TRP A 870 -2.39 -19.31 5.32
C TRP A 870 -1.42 -18.45 6.14
N LEU A 871 -1.93 -17.57 7.02
CA LEU A 871 -1.12 -16.78 7.95
C LEU A 871 -0.39 -17.66 8.97
N LYS A 872 -1.09 -18.64 9.57
CA LYS A 872 -0.48 -19.57 10.54
C LYS A 872 0.60 -20.44 9.89
N GLU A 873 0.36 -20.94 8.68
CA GLU A 873 1.36 -21.67 7.88
C GLU A 873 2.58 -20.79 7.55
N THR A 874 2.35 -19.61 6.94
CA THR A 874 3.41 -18.68 6.50
C THR A 874 4.27 -18.16 7.65
N LEU A 875 3.70 -18.03 8.85
CA LEU A 875 4.37 -17.55 10.05
C LEU A 875 4.80 -18.68 11.00
N LYS A 876 4.57 -19.94 10.65
CA LYS A 876 4.85 -21.13 11.48
C LYS A 876 4.27 -21.02 12.90
N LEU A 877 2.99 -20.69 12.99
CA LEU A 877 2.24 -20.52 14.24
C LEU A 877 1.32 -21.74 14.50
N PRO A 878 1.17 -22.20 15.76
CA PRO A 878 0.27 -23.30 16.08
C PRO A 878 -1.20 -23.05 15.64
N PRO A 879 -1.95 -24.11 15.29
CA PRO A 879 -3.38 -24.02 15.00
C PRO A 879 -4.19 -23.35 16.11
N SER A 880 -3.78 -23.49 17.37
CA SER A 880 -4.41 -22.92 18.57
C SER A 880 -4.22 -21.41 18.79
N VAL A 881 -3.37 -20.73 18.01
CA VAL A 881 -3.14 -19.27 18.18
C VAL A 881 -4.42 -18.46 18.04
N CYS A 882 -4.67 -17.54 18.99
CA CYS A 882 -5.79 -16.61 18.96
C CYS A 882 -5.81 -15.81 17.65
N SER A 883 -6.96 -15.73 17.01
CA SER A 883 -7.10 -15.18 15.66
C SER A 883 -7.01 -13.65 15.62
N ASP A 884 -7.49 -13.02 16.69
CA ASP A 884 -7.74 -11.59 16.78
C ASP A 884 -6.43 -10.77 16.73
N PHE A 885 -5.32 -11.35 17.19
CA PHE A 885 -3.95 -10.85 16.99
C PHE A 885 -3.63 -10.49 15.53
N PHE A 886 -4.18 -11.21 14.55
CA PHE A 886 -3.94 -10.89 13.14
C PHE A 886 -4.69 -9.63 12.71
N TYR A 887 -5.89 -9.40 13.25
CA TYR A 887 -6.78 -8.30 12.85
C TYR A 887 -6.50 -7.00 13.59
N LEU A 888 -6.02 -7.07 14.85
CA LEU A 888 -5.68 -5.87 15.61
C LEU A 888 -4.65 -4.99 14.87
N PRO A 889 -4.79 -3.64 14.90
CA PRO A 889 -3.89 -2.75 14.18
C PRO A 889 -2.42 -2.92 14.57
N VAL A 890 -1.50 -2.68 13.63
CA VAL A 890 -0.04 -2.73 13.88
C VAL A 890 0.37 -1.80 15.02
N LYS A 891 -0.22 -0.60 15.13
CA LYS A 891 0.05 0.33 16.23
C LYS A 891 -0.27 -0.27 17.61
N GLU A 892 -1.15 -1.28 17.67
CA GLU A 892 -1.68 -1.89 18.91
C GLU A 892 -1.06 -3.27 19.19
N GLY A 893 -0.03 -3.67 18.43
CA GLY A 893 0.69 -4.93 18.63
C GLY A 893 0.18 -6.13 17.83
N GLY A 894 -0.82 -5.95 16.94
CA GLY A 894 -1.26 -6.97 15.99
C GLY A 894 -0.61 -6.87 14.60
N LEU A 895 -1.11 -7.64 13.62
CA LEU A 895 -0.62 -7.58 12.23
C LEU A 895 -1.39 -6.60 11.33
N GLY A 896 -2.54 -6.08 11.77
CA GLY A 896 -3.39 -5.15 11.03
C GLY A 896 -3.97 -5.73 9.73
N ILE A 897 -4.25 -7.03 9.69
CA ILE A 897 -4.94 -7.68 8.57
C ILE A 897 -6.40 -7.23 8.56
N GLY A 898 -6.92 -6.84 7.40
CA GLY A 898 -8.35 -6.57 7.25
C GLY A 898 -9.17 -7.86 7.33
N LYS A 899 -10.07 -7.95 8.32
CA LYS A 899 -11.07 -9.03 8.43
C LYS A 899 -12.13 -8.83 7.35
N LEU A 900 -12.23 -9.77 6.40
CA LEU A 900 -13.12 -9.64 5.24
C LEU A 900 -14.59 -9.55 5.65
N TYR A 901 -15.01 -10.31 6.67
CA TYR A 901 -16.36 -10.24 7.23
C TYR A 901 -16.76 -8.80 7.60
N ASP A 902 -15.90 -8.08 8.30
CA ASP A 902 -16.18 -6.71 8.77
C ASP A 902 -16.15 -5.71 7.62
N ILE A 903 -15.10 -5.78 6.79
CA ILE A 903 -14.89 -4.87 5.68
C ILE A 903 -16.01 -4.99 4.65
N ILE A 904 -16.39 -6.21 4.25
CA ILE A 904 -17.44 -6.43 3.26
C ILE A 904 -18.82 -6.13 3.83
N GLY A 905 -19.12 -6.53 5.07
CA GLY A 905 -20.42 -6.24 5.66
C GLY A 905 -20.66 -4.75 5.85
N ILE A 906 -19.68 -4.02 6.38
CA ILE A 906 -19.78 -2.57 6.55
C ILE A 906 -19.80 -1.85 5.19
N ALA A 907 -19.07 -2.34 4.18
CA ALA A 907 -19.15 -1.81 2.82
C ALA A 907 -20.54 -2.06 2.20
N LYS A 908 -21.16 -3.23 2.40
CA LYS A 908 -22.49 -3.57 1.89
C LYS A 908 -23.61 -2.78 2.56
N VAL A 909 -23.61 -2.69 3.89
CA VAL A 909 -24.59 -1.87 4.63
C VAL A 909 -24.47 -0.40 4.20
N ARG A 910 -23.24 0.15 4.12
CA ARG A 910 -23.00 1.50 3.61
C ARG A 910 -23.45 1.70 2.16
N LEU A 911 -23.32 0.67 1.32
CA LEU A 911 -23.76 0.70 -0.07
C LEU A 911 -25.30 0.73 -0.16
N HIS A 912 -26.00 -0.10 0.60
CA HIS A 912 -27.47 -0.10 0.68
C HIS A 912 -27.99 1.25 1.22
N SER A 913 -27.42 1.74 2.33
CA SER A 913 -27.66 3.09 2.86
C SER A 913 -27.18 4.24 1.94
N SER A 914 -26.66 3.95 0.74
CA SER A 914 -26.41 4.92 -0.32
C SER A 914 -27.39 4.82 -1.50
N PHE A 915 -28.20 3.76 -1.56
CA PHE A 915 -29.25 3.59 -2.57
C PHE A 915 -30.54 4.31 -2.15
N HIS A 916 -31.01 4.16 -0.90
CA HIS A 916 -32.14 4.96 -0.38
C HIS A 916 -31.88 6.48 -0.38
N ARG A 917 -30.60 6.90 -0.46
CA ARG A 917 -30.18 8.32 -0.57
C ARG A 917 -29.79 8.73 -1.99
N ALA A 918 -29.98 7.86 -2.98
CA ALA A 918 -29.83 8.22 -4.39
C ALA A 918 -31.15 8.81 -4.90
N ASN A 919 -31.08 9.93 -5.63
CA ASN A 919 -32.25 10.48 -6.33
C ASN A 919 -32.55 9.62 -7.58
N ASP A 920 -33.19 8.46 -7.35
CA ASP A 920 -33.28 7.34 -8.29
C ASP A 920 -34.38 6.34 -7.84
N MET A 921 -35.65 6.74 -7.95
CA MET A 921 -36.80 5.96 -7.41
C MET A 921 -36.83 4.50 -7.88
N CYS A 922 -36.51 4.26 -9.16
CA CYS A 922 -36.43 2.93 -9.74
C CYS A 922 -35.37 2.04 -9.05
N LEU A 923 -34.19 2.60 -8.71
CA LEU A 923 -33.16 1.91 -7.94
C LEU A 923 -33.63 1.63 -6.51
N GLN A 924 -34.31 2.58 -5.86
CA GLN A 924 -34.83 2.40 -4.49
C GLN A 924 -35.84 1.25 -4.44
N PHE A 925 -36.86 1.27 -5.30
CA PHE A 925 -37.87 0.21 -5.40
C PHE A 925 -37.26 -1.18 -5.67
N LEU A 926 -36.31 -1.27 -6.62
CA LEU A 926 -35.61 -2.52 -6.93
C LEU A 926 -34.75 -3.03 -5.76
N VAL A 927 -34.17 -2.13 -4.96
CA VAL A 927 -33.38 -2.48 -3.77
C VAL A 927 -34.29 -2.95 -2.63
N ASP A 928 -35.41 -2.28 -2.40
CA ASP A 928 -36.32 -2.60 -1.29
C ASP A 928 -37.09 -3.91 -1.57
N THR A 929 -37.54 -4.14 -2.81
CA THR A 929 -38.26 -5.37 -3.19
C THR A 929 -37.35 -6.59 -3.39
N GLN A 930 -36.15 -6.45 -3.95
CA GLN A 930 -35.28 -7.59 -4.30
C GLN A 930 -34.03 -7.74 -3.41
N GLY A 931 -33.49 -6.64 -2.87
CA GLY A 931 -32.21 -6.61 -2.16
C GLY A 931 -32.29 -6.67 -0.63
N SER A 932 -33.40 -6.21 -0.05
CA SER A 932 -33.66 -6.13 1.40
C SER A 932 -33.26 -7.38 2.19
N ALA A 933 -33.65 -8.57 1.73
CA ALA A 933 -33.33 -9.84 2.38
C ALA A 933 -31.82 -10.17 2.49
N MET A 934 -30.96 -9.55 1.66
CA MET A 934 -29.49 -9.64 1.79
C MET A 934 -28.96 -8.58 2.77
N HIS A 935 -29.59 -7.41 2.80
CA HIS A 935 -29.22 -6.29 3.66
C HIS A 935 -29.53 -6.55 5.13
N SER A 936 -30.74 -6.97 5.48
CA SER A 936 -31.11 -7.33 6.87
C SER A 936 -30.23 -8.47 7.42
N ARG A 937 -29.83 -9.43 6.57
CA ARG A 937 -28.84 -10.47 6.94
C ARG A 937 -27.47 -9.89 7.29
N TRP A 938 -27.06 -8.78 6.68
CA TRP A 938 -25.81 -8.08 7.01
C TRP A 938 -25.96 -7.10 8.18
N CYS A 939 -27.11 -6.44 8.35
CA CYS A 939 -27.41 -5.65 9.55
C CYS A 939 -27.45 -6.53 10.81
N ASN A 940 -28.19 -7.64 10.79
CA ASN A 940 -28.23 -8.61 11.89
C ASN A 940 -26.85 -9.22 12.17
N ALA A 941 -26.11 -9.61 11.14
CA ALA A 941 -24.73 -10.08 11.28
C ALA A 941 -23.75 -9.02 11.82
N MET A 942 -24.07 -7.73 11.66
CA MET A 942 -23.30 -6.61 12.20
C MET A 942 -23.84 -6.09 13.53
N LYS A 943 -24.98 -6.55 14.05
CA LYS A 943 -25.69 -5.91 15.17
C LYS A 943 -25.99 -4.42 14.88
N LEU A 944 -26.60 -4.16 13.73
CA LEU A 944 -27.09 -2.86 13.28
C LEU A 944 -28.60 -2.97 13.02
N SER A 945 -29.32 -1.85 13.12
CA SER A 945 -30.71 -1.74 12.66
C SER A 945 -30.81 -1.89 11.13
N ASP A 946 -32.00 -2.15 10.59
CA ASP A 946 -32.22 -2.24 9.15
C ASP A 946 -32.01 -0.91 8.40
N ARG A 947 -32.17 0.23 9.07
CA ARG A 947 -31.83 1.56 8.53
C ARG A 947 -30.79 2.26 9.41
N PRO A 948 -29.52 1.80 9.40
CA PRO A 948 -28.50 2.32 10.30
C PRO A 948 -27.91 3.64 9.79
N SER A 949 -27.65 4.56 10.71
CA SER A 949 -27.11 5.89 10.42
C SER A 949 -25.65 5.83 9.94
N ALA A 950 -25.16 6.94 9.39
CA ALA A 950 -23.75 7.08 9.06
C ALA A 950 -22.84 6.96 10.30
N ALA A 951 -23.34 7.31 11.49
CA ALA A 951 -22.62 7.17 12.76
C ALA A 951 -22.48 5.69 13.16
N ASP A 952 -23.57 4.93 13.18
CA ASP A 952 -23.58 3.50 13.59
C ASP A 952 -22.64 2.67 12.72
N ILE A 953 -22.68 2.89 11.40
CA ILE A 953 -21.82 2.23 10.41
C ILE A 953 -20.33 2.57 10.65
N ASN A 954 -20.02 3.80 11.10
CA ASN A 954 -18.66 4.17 11.47
C ASN A 954 -18.24 3.54 12.82
N GLN A 955 -19.11 3.62 13.83
CA GLN A 955 -18.88 3.08 15.18
C GLN A 955 -18.69 1.56 15.14
N ARG A 956 -19.39 0.83 14.26
CA ARG A 956 -19.27 -0.64 14.14
C ARG A 956 -17.86 -1.13 13.86
N ASN A 957 -17.06 -0.37 13.10
CA ASN A 957 -15.63 -0.66 12.90
C ASN A 957 -14.86 -0.60 14.23
N VAL A 958 -15.09 0.44 15.03
CA VAL A 958 -14.43 0.65 16.33
C VAL A 958 -14.84 -0.46 17.30
N LEU A 959 -16.13 -0.82 17.31
CA LEU A 959 -16.67 -1.93 18.10
C LEU A 959 -16.05 -3.27 17.71
N SER A 960 -15.88 -3.60 16.42
CA SER A 960 -15.26 -4.88 16.03
C SER A 960 -13.81 -4.99 16.50
N ILE A 961 -13.07 -3.87 16.51
CA ILE A 961 -11.71 -3.82 17.06
C ILE A 961 -11.75 -3.92 18.60
N ASN A 962 -12.71 -3.29 19.30
CA ASN A 962 -12.91 -3.48 20.75
C ASN A 962 -13.20 -4.95 21.11
N GLU A 963 -14.18 -5.57 20.45
CA GLU A 963 -14.52 -6.99 20.57
C GLU A 963 -13.28 -7.88 20.37
N SER A 964 -12.40 -7.50 19.42
CA SER A 964 -11.14 -8.22 19.13
C SER A 964 -10.00 -7.95 20.13
N ARG A 965 -9.99 -6.79 20.81
CA ARG A 965 -9.04 -6.47 21.89
C ARG A 965 -9.34 -7.33 23.13
N ILE A 966 -10.61 -7.37 23.52
CA ILE A 966 -11.11 -8.12 24.69
C ILE A 966 -10.79 -9.61 24.53
N ARG A 967 -11.26 -10.25 23.46
CA ARG A 967 -10.98 -11.67 23.14
C ARG A 967 -9.51 -12.01 23.03
N LEU A 968 -8.63 -11.07 22.68
CA LEU A 968 -7.19 -11.34 22.71
C LEU A 968 -6.66 -11.30 24.14
N ALA A 969 -6.99 -10.27 24.91
CA ALA A 969 -6.51 -10.05 26.28
C ALA A 969 -6.91 -11.17 27.25
N GLU A 970 -8.12 -11.71 27.11
CA GLU A 970 -8.62 -12.88 27.86
C GLU A 970 -7.79 -14.16 27.60
N THR A 971 -7.11 -14.26 26.46
CA THR A 971 -6.30 -15.44 26.13
C THR A 971 -4.87 -15.30 26.62
N VAL A 972 -4.26 -16.43 27.01
CA VAL A 972 -2.81 -16.53 27.27
C VAL A 972 -1.93 -16.06 26.10
N HIS A 973 -2.45 -15.98 24.87
CA HIS A 973 -1.75 -15.43 23.71
C HIS A 973 -1.67 -13.88 23.73
N GLY A 974 -2.57 -13.22 24.47
CA GLY A 974 -2.66 -11.78 24.64
C GLY A 974 -2.13 -11.23 25.97
N SER A 975 -1.47 -12.05 26.80
CA SER A 975 -0.77 -11.52 28.00
C SER A 975 0.29 -10.49 27.58
N GLY A 976 0.11 -9.25 28.05
CA GLY A 976 0.86 -8.04 27.64
C GLY A 976 0.25 -7.22 26.50
N SER A 977 -0.90 -7.61 25.96
CA SER A 977 -1.56 -6.89 24.85
C SER A 977 -1.93 -5.45 25.17
N THR A 978 -2.27 -5.14 26.43
CA THR A 978 -2.45 -3.77 26.94
C THR A 978 -1.16 -2.95 26.84
N VAL A 979 -0.06 -3.46 27.39
CA VAL A 979 1.28 -2.85 27.30
C VAL A 979 1.72 -2.65 25.84
N PHE A 980 1.40 -3.59 24.95
CA PHE A 980 1.66 -3.42 23.52
C PHE A 980 0.75 -2.37 22.88
N ARG A 981 -0.54 -2.29 23.24
CA ARG A 981 -1.48 -1.25 22.75
C ARG A 981 -0.99 0.16 23.06
N GLU A 982 -0.37 0.34 24.22
CA GLU A 982 0.13 1.63 24.71
C GLU A 982 1.53 1.98 24.18
N SER A 983 2.26 1.03 23.56
CA SER A 983 3.60 1.23 23.00
C SER A 983 3.69 1.27 21.44
N PRO A 984 2.91 2.09 20.70
CA PRO A 984 2.89 2.10 19.22
C PRO A 984 4.24 2.22 18.50
N ILE A 985 5.21 2.93 19.09
CA ILE A 985 6.54 3.15 18.49
C ILE A 985 7.26 1.81 18.26
N THR A 986 7.13 0.87 19.20
CA THR A 986 7.86 -0.41 19.16
C THR A 986 7.21 -1.46 18.29
N ASN A 987 5.88 -1.46 18.19
CA ASN A 987 5.16 -2.40 17.35
C ASN A 987 5.44 -2.22 15.84
N GLN A 988 6.14 -1.16 15.45
CA GLN A 988 6.49 -0.86 14.06
C GLN A 988 7.26 -1.99 13.34
N TRP A 989 7.90 -2.95 14.04
CA TRP A 989 8.47 -4.14 13.40
C TRP A 989 7.42 -5.12 12.85
N LEU A 990 6.23 -5.21 13.47
CA LEU A 990 5.07 -5.98 12.98
C LEU A 990 4.48 -5.41 11.67
N SER A 991 4.85 -4.19 11.29
CA SER A 991 4.49 -3.63 9.98
C SER A 991 5.07 -4.44 8.81
N GLY A 992 6.15 -5.19 9.04
CA GLY A 992 6.89 -5.93 8.02
C GLY A 992 7.77 -5.07 7.09
N TYR A 993 7.80 -3.75 7.29
CA TYR A 993 8.66 -2.83 6.52
C TYR A 993 10.08 -2.68 7.08
N THR A 994 10.34 -3.14 8.31
CA THR A 994 11.65 -3.07 8.95
C THR A 994 12.67 -3.97 8.25
N ARG A 995 13.70 -3.36 7.65
CA ARG A 995 14.76 -4.06 6.90
C ARG A 995 15.72 -4.87 7.79
N ILE A 996 15.84 -4.49 9.07
CA ILE A 996 16.79 -5.01 10.05
C ILE A 996 16.57 -6.52 10.32
N MET A 997 15.30 -6.91 10.56
CA MET A 997 14.97 -8.23 11.09
C MET A 997 14.97 -9.31 9.98
N LYS A 998 15.79 -10.36 10.16
CA LYS A 998 15.83 -11.53 9.27
C LYS A 998 14.52 -12.31 9.37
N GLY A 999 14.04 -12.92 8.28
CA GLY A 999 12.73 -13.60 8.24
C GLY A 999 12.53 -14.70 9.30
N ARG A 1000 13.60 -15.43 9.65
CA ARG A 1000 13.59 -16.41 10.75
C ARG A 1000 13.42 -15.75 12.12
N THR A 1001 14.02 -14.58 12.32
CA THR A 1001 13.89 -13.78 13.55
C THR A 1001 12.48 -13.23 13.66
N TYR A 1002 11.88 -12.77 12.55
CA TYR A 1002 10.49 -12.27 12.51
C TYR A 1002 9.48 -13.34 12.91
N ILE A 1003 9.61 -14.56 12.41
CA ILE A 1003 8.79 -15.71 12.84
C ILE A 1003 8.93 -15.94 14.36
N LYS A 1004 10.16 -16.07 14.85
CA LYS A 1004 10.40 -16.27 16.30
C LYS A 1004 9.91 -15.09 17.15
N ALA A 1005 10.03 -13.86 16.67
CA ALA A 1005 9.55 -12.66 17.37
C ALA A 1005 8.03 -12.64 17.47
N ILE A 1006 7.30 -13.07 16.44
CA ILE A 1006 5.84 -13.26 16.53
C ILE A 1006 5.52 -14.38 17.51
N GLN A 1007 6.15 -15.55 17.41
CA GLN A 1007 5.97 -16.66 18.35
C GLN A 1007 6.22 -16.25 19.81
N MET A 1008 7.12 -15.29 20.06
CA MET A 1008 7.39 -14.73 21.39
C MET A 1008 6.36 -13.64 21.79
N ARG A 1009 5.91 -12.81 20.85
CA ARG A 1009 4.83 -11.82 21.05
C ARG A 1009 3.48 -12.48 21.36
N THR A 1010 3.18 -13.63 20.75
CA THR A 1010 1.92 -14.39 20.93
C THR A 1010 2.00 -15.50 21.98
N ASN A 1011 3.08 -15.58 22.78
CA ASN A 1011 3.28 -16.62 23.80
C ASN A 1011 3.14 -18.07 23.28
N THR A 1012 3.58 -18.31 22.04
CA THR A 1012 3.59 -19.63 21.37
C THR A 1012 5.00 -20.01 20.88
N THR A 1013 6.00 -19.66 21.69
CA THR A 1013 7.37 -20.16 21.55
C THR A 1013 7.47 -21.49 22.31
N PRO A 1014 8.08 -22.55 21.76
CA PRO A 1014 8.15 -23.85 22.44
C PRO A 1014 8.84 -23.81 23.81
N THR A 1015 8.02 -24.00 24.84
CA THR A 1015 8.33 -24.32 26.25
C THR A 1015 7.34 -25.39 26.74
N ARG A 1016 7.66 -26.18 27.77
CA ARG A 1016 6.77 -27.26 28.27
C ARG A 1016 5.33 -26.79 28.48
N VAL A 1017 5.12 -25.69 29.21
CA VAL A 1017 3.79 -25.06 29.47
C VAL A 1017 3.03 -24.70 28.18
N SER A 1018 3.75 -24.36 27.10
CA SER A 1018 3.13 -24.06 25.80
C SER A 1018 2.81 -25.29 24.97
N THR A 1019 3.58 -26.37 25.11
CA THR A 1019 3.52 -27.58 24.27
C THR A 1019 2.62 -28.66 24.87
N THR A 1020 2.52 -28.75 26.20
CA THR A 1020 1.64 -29.69 26.91
C THR A 1020 0.38 -29.00 27.46
N ARG A 1021 -0.03 -27.87 26.86
CA ARG A 1021 -1.23 -27.13 27.28
C ARG A 1021 -2.48 -27.99 27.08
N GLY A 1022 -3.26 -28.13 28.16
CA GLY A 1022 -4.44 -29.00 28.19
C GLY A 1022 -4.14 -30.46 28.56
N GLN A 1023 -2.87 -30.81 28.83
CA GLN A 1023 -2.46 -32.14 29.29
C GLN A 1023 -2.04 -32.08 30.76
N ASN A 1024 -2.43 -33.08 31.55
CA ASN A 1024 -1.93 -33.23 32.91
C ASN A 1024 -0.54 -33.86 32.89
N THR A 1025 0.49 -33.02 32.82
CA THR A 1025 1.90 -33.41 32.63
C THR A 1025 2.83 -32.50 33.43
N ASN A 1026 4.04 -32.96 33.73
CA ASN A 1026 5.04 -32.17 34.45
C ASN A 1026 5.50 -30.97 33.59
N LYS A 1027 5.14 -29.77 34.05
CA LYS A 1027 5.42 -28.48 33.40
C LYS A 1027 6.72 -27.81 33.89
N ALA A 1028 7.35 -28.34 34.94
CA ALA A 1028 8.56 -27.78 35.55
C ALA A 1028 9.69 -27.61 34.53
N CYS A 1029 10.53 -26.60 34.72
CA CYS A 1029 11.61 -26.23 33.81
C CYS A 1029 12.61 -27.37 33.59
N ARG A 1030 12.78 -27.81 32.33
CA ARG A 1030 13.65 -28.95 31.94
C ARG A 1030 15.15 -28.76 32.22
N ARG A 1031 15.52 -27.68 32.90
CA ARG A 1031 16.90 -27.20 33.11
C ARG A 1031 17.27 -26.98 34.57
N CYS A 1032 16.32 -26.59 35.41
CA CYS A 1032 16.59 -26.29 36.82
C CYS A 1032 15.52 -26.77 37.80
N GLY A 1033 14.37 -27.29 37.33
CA GLY A 1033 13.27 -27.74 38.20
C GLY A 1033 12.48 -26.61 38.89
N LEU A 1034 13.15 -25.57 39.40
CA LEU A 1034 12.66 -24.53 40.33
C LEU A 1034 11.30 -23.85 40.04
N ALA A 1035 10.80 -23.89 38.79
CA ALA A 1035 9.52 -23.28 38.41
C ALA A 1035 9.01 -23.85 37.09
N ASP A 1036 7.74 -23.59 36.78
CA ASP A 1036 7.10 -23.94 35.51
C ASP A 1036 7.82 -23.33 34.29
N GLU A 1037 7.95 -24.11 33.22
CA GLU A 1037 8.70 -23.72 32.01
C GLU A 1037 7.91 -22.72 31.15
N THR A 1038 7.88 -21.47 31.62
CA THR A 1038 7.26 -20.33 30.95
C THR A 1038 8.29 -19.46 30.24
N LEU A 1039 7.85 -18.67 29.26
CA LEU A 1039 8.68 -17.61 28.68
C LEU A 1039 9.14 -16.58 29.72
N ILE A 1040 8.32 -16.32 30.75
CA ILE A 1040 8.66 -15.47 31.89
C ILE A 1040 9.88 -16.08 32.61
N HIS A 1041 9.79 -17.33 33.07
CA HIS A 1041 10.87 -18.02 33.76
C HIS A 1041 12.17 -18.03 32.95
N ILE A 1042 12.12 -18.42 31.67
CA ILE A 1042 13.29 -18.48 30.77
C ILE A 1042 13.94 -17.10 30.58
N LEU A 1043 13.16 -16.01 30.51
CA LEU A 1043 13.66 -14.66 30.23
C LEU A 1043 13.87 -13.77 31.47
N GLN A 1044 13.48 -14.21 32.67
CA GLN A 1044 13.55 -13.43 33.91
C GLN A 1044 14.30 -14.12 35.07
N THR A 1045 14.08 -15.42 35.33
CA THR A 1045 14.56 -16.05 36.59
C THR A 1045 15.48 -17.26 36.41
N CYS A 1046 15.24 -18.14 35.42
CA CYS A 1046 15.97 -19.41 35.22
C CYS A 1046 17.52 -19.30 35.36
N PRO A 1047 18.19 -20.01 36.28
CA PRO A 1047 19.65 -19.88 36.48
C PRO A 1047 20.47 -20.09 35.20
N LEU A 1048 20.13 -21.11 34.40
CA LEU A 1048 20.83 -21.40 33.12
C LEU A 1048 20.86 -20.21 32.15
N THR A 1049 19.88 -19.30 32.22
CA THR A 1049 19.84 -18.14 31.32
C THR A 1049 20.45 -16.87 31.91
N GLN A 1050 20.95 -16.89 33.15
CA GLN A 1050 21.46 -15.71 33.87
C GLN A 1050 22.50 -14.93 33.07
N GLY A 1051 23.59 -15.57 32.61
CA GLY A 1051 24.62 -14.89 31.81
C GLY A 1051 24.09 -14.26 30.51
N MET A 1052 23.07 -14.87 29.91
CA MET A 1052 22.37 -14.30 28.73
C MET A 1052 21.42 -13.15 29.10
N ARG A 1053 20.82 -13.15 30.30
CA ARG A 1053 20.05 -12.01 30.81
C ARG A 1053 20.96 -10.82 31.12
N CYS A 1054 22.09 -11.05 31.80
CA CYS A 1054 23.12 -10.04 32.05
C CYS A 1054 23.59 -9.45 30.71
N ARG A 1055 24.08 -10.28 29.78
CA ARG A 1055 24.46 -9.85 28.42
C ARG A 1055 23.41 -8.97 27.73
N ARG A 1056 22.12 -9.31 27.82
CA ARG A 1056 21.01 -8.51 27.26
C ARG A 1056 20.88 -7.15 27.96
N HIS A 1057 20.98 -7.11 29.28
CA HIS A 1057 21.00 -5.88 30.07
C HIS A 1057 22.23 -5.02 29.76
N ASN A 1058 23.46 -5.54 29.88
CA ASN A 1058 24.70 -4.80 29.55
C ASN A 1058 24.72 -4.28 28.10
N ASN A 1059 24.04 -4.96 27.16
CA ASN A 1059 23.83 -4.47 25.78
C ASN A 1059 22.88 -3.26 25.65
N VAL A 1060 21.95 -3.08 26.58
CA VAL A 1060 21.14 -1.85 26.71
C VAL A 1060 21.96 -0.77 27.41
N CYS A 1061 22.62 -1.10 28.53
CA CYS A 1061 23.43 -0.16 29.33
C CYS A 1061 24.54 0.49 28.48
N ARG A 1062 25.26 -0.29 27.66
CA ARG A 1062 26.24 0.24 26.71
C ARG A 1062 25.61 1.27 25.76
N LYS A 1063 24.50 0.93 25.09
CA LYS A 1063 23.82 1.84 24.15
C LYS A 1063 23.27 3.12 24.79
N VAL A 1064 22.87 3.06 26.06
CA VAL A 1064 22.48 4.25 26.83
C VAL A 1064 23.71 5.10 27.15
N SER A 1065 24.80 4.46 27.59
CA SER A 1065 26.08 5.13 27.84
C SER A 1065 26.65 5.81 26.59
N ASP A 1066 26.71 5.08 25.46
CA ASP A 1066 27.17 5.58 24.15
C ASP A 1066 26.36 6.83 23.73
N LYS A 1067 25.03 6.78 23.91
CA LYS A 1067 24.12 7.87 23.57
C LYS A 1067 24.34 9.09 24.46
N LEU A 1068 24.49 8.91 25.78
CA LEU A 1068 24.72 9.99 26.74
C LEU A 1068 26.10 10.63 26.53
N ARG A 1069 27.15 9.84 26.26
CA ARG A 1069 28.47 10.38 25.83
C ARG A 1069 28.34 11.22 24.55
N SER A 1070 27.56 10.76 23.55
CA SER A 1070 27.27 11.53 22.32
C SER A 1070 26.43 12.80 22.55
N LYS A 1071 25.96 13.03 23.77
CA LYS A 1071 25.25 14.24 24.22
C LYS A 1071 26.05 15.09 25.20
N GLY A 1072 27.34 14.82 25.37
CA GLY A 1072 28.23 15.60 26.23
C GLY A 1072 28.06 15.31 27.73
N PHE A 1073 27.51 14.16 28.10
CA PHE A 1073 27.56 13.69 29.49
C PHE A 1073 28.87 12.95 29.76
N GLN A 1074 29.49 13.21 30.90
CA GLN A 1074 30.48 12.31 31.49
C GLN A 1074 29.72 11.10 32.04
N VAL A 1075 30.06 9.89 31.58
CA VAL A 1075 29.31 8.67 31.93
C VAL A 1075 30.20 7.69 32.69
N TYR A 1076 29.72 7.28 33.86
CA TYR A 1076 30.33 6.28 34.74
C TYR A 1076 29.39 5.08 34.83
N SER A 1077 29.93 3.86 34.88
CA SER A 1077 29.12 2.62 34.91
C SER A 1077 29.46 1.77 36.13
N GLU A 1078 28.47 1.03 36.63
CA GLU A 1078 28.57 0.05 37.73
C GLU A 1078 29.29 0.58 39.00
N GLN A 1079 29.19 1.89 39.26
CA GLN A 1079 29.95 2.58 40.31
C GLN A 1079 29.51 2.17 41.72
N GLY A 1080 30.47 1.81 42.56
CA GLY A 1080 30.25 1.66 43.99
C GLY A 1080 29.96 3.00 44.68
N LEU A 1081 28.86 3.03 45.42
CA LEU A 1081 28.46 4.08 46.34
C LEU A 1081 28.13 3.45 47.71
N PRO A 1082 28.69 3.92 48.83
CA PRO A 1082 28.25 3.49 50.15
C PRO A 1082 26.81 3.95 50.39
N SER A 1083 26.01 3.14 51.08
CA SER A 1083 24.65 3.53 51.47
C SER A 1083 24.70 4.35 52.78
N PRO A 1084 23.85 5.38 52.97
CA PRO A 1084 23.84 6.15 54.22
C PRO A 1084 23.67 5.27 55.46
N GLY A 1085 24.41 5.56 56.53
CA GLY A 1085 24.33 4.87 57.82
C GLY A 1085 24.97 3.47 57.90
N LEU A 1086 25.33 2.83 56.77
CA LEU A 1086 25.88 1.46 56.74
C LEU A 1086 27.08 1.36 55.78
N GLN A 1087 28.29 1.59 56.31
CA GLN A 1087 29.55 1.54 55.54
C GLN A 1087 29.78 0.22 54.79
N THR A 1088 29.25 -0.89 55.30
CA THR A 1088 29.39 -2.23 54.70
C THR A 1088 28.52 -2.48 53.45
N ASN A 1089 27.50 -1.65 53.20
CA ASN A 1089 26.46 -1.96 52.22
C ASN A 1089 26.59 -1.09 50.95
N ILE A 1090 27.38 -1.57 49.98
CA ILE A 1090 27.68 -0.85 48.73
C ILE A 1090 26.57 -1.04 47.70
N SER A 1091 25.88 0.06 47.36
CA SER A 1091 24.95 0.10 46.24
C SER A 1091 25.67 0.42 44.93
N ARG A 1092 25.22 -0.19 43.83
CA ARG A 1092 25.74 0.03 42.47
C ARG A 1092 24.58 0.32 41.51
N PRO A 1093 24.37 1.57 41.07
CA PRO A 1093 23.52 1.87 39.91
C PRO A 1093 24.28 1.54 38.62
N ASP A 1094 23.55 1.16 37.57
CA ASP A 1094 24.15 0.69 36.32
C ASP A 1094 24.93 1.82 35.59
N ILE A 1095 24.37 3.03 35.60
CA ILE A 1095 24.95 4.21 34.95
C ILE A 1095 24.72 5.46 35.82
N ILE A 1096 25.76 6.28 35.97
CA ILE A 1096 25.68 7.66 36.47
C ILE A 1096 26.18 8.57 35.35
N ALA A 1097 25.37 9.55 34.93
CA ALA A 1097 25.70 10.48 33.87
C ALA A 1097 25.68 11.92 34.38
N VAL A 1098 26.81 12.62 34.30
CA VAL A 1098 27.02 13.98 34.82
C VAL A 1098 27.16 14.98 33.68
N GLN A 1099 26.49 16.13 33.79
CA GLN A 1099 26.58 17.25 32.84
C GLN A 1099 26.33 18.56 33.57
N GLY A 1100 27.38 19.39 33.71
CA GLY A 1100 27.35 20.56 34.60
C GLY A 1100 27.06 20.15 36.05
N GLU A 1101 26.36 21.01 36.79
CA GLU A 1101 25.98 20.77 38.20
C GLU A 1101 24.88 19.71 38.40
N LYS A 1102 24.62 18.86 37.41
CA LYS A 1102 23.56 17.84 37.44
C LYS A 1102 24.08 16.43 37.16
N ALA A 1103 23.73 15.49 38.04
CA ALA A 1103 23.85 14.05 37.79
C ALA A 1103 22.48 13.41 37.49
N LEU A 1104 22.51 12.39 36.64
CA LEU A 1104 21.39 11.54 36.28
C LEU A 1104 21.78 10.09 36.61
N VAL A 1105 21.13 9.51 37.62
CA VAL A 1105 21.37 8.14 38.09
C VAL A 1105 20.35 7.21 37.43
N LEU A 1106 20.83 6.25 36.66
CA LEU A 1106 20.04 5.40 35.79
C LEU A 1106 20.22 3.94 36.16
N ASP A 1107 19.10 3.23 36.26
CA ASP A 1107 19.05 1.78 36.41
C ASP A 1107 18.17 1.18 35.30
N ILE A 1108 18.66 0.13 34.63
CA ILE A 1108 18.09 -0.44 33.42
C ILE A 1108 17.54 -1.84 33.70
N THR A 1109 16.23 -2.01 33.56
CA THR A 1109 15.55 -3.28 33.87
C THR A 1109 14.81 -3.87 32.66
N CYS A 1110 15.15 -5.12 32.33
CA CYS A 1110 14.62 -5.87 31.18
C CYS A 1110 13.50 -6.82 31.62
N VAL A 1111 12.28 -6.30 31.80
CA VAL A 1111 11.13 -6.99 32.44
C VAL A 1111 10.36 -7.85 31.42
N TYR A 1112 9.54 -8.82 31.85
CA TYR A 1112 8.55 -9.46 30.98
C TYR A 1112 7.20 -8.74 31.08
N GLU A 1113 6.59 -8.41 29.94
CA GLU A 1113 5.43 -7.51 29.88
C GLU A 1113 4.11 -8.25 30.21
N SER A 1114 4.00 -8.89 31.37
CA SER A 1114 2.89 -9.80 31.69
C SER A 1114 1.52 -9.11 31.74
N ASN A 1115 1.48 -7.92 32.35
CA ASN A 1115 0.30 -7.07 32.59
C ASN A 1115 0.71 -5.58 32.60
N SER A 1116 -0.25 -4.67 32.79
CA SER A 1116 -0.03 -3.21 32.88
C SER A 1116 0.97 -2.81 33.98
N ASN A 1117 0.87 -3.44 35.15
CA ASN A 1117 1.61 -3.03 36.35
C ASN A 1117 3.08 -3.47 36.31
N SER A 1118 3.41 -4.46 35.46
CA SER A 1118 4.75 -5.02 35.26
C SER A 1118 5.83 -3.97 35.03
N PHE A 1119 5.50 -2.82 34.41
CA PHE A 1119 6.44 -1.72 34.19
C PHE A 1119 6.49 -0.70 35.34
N PRO A 1120 5.38 -0.09 35.81
CA PRO A 1120 5.37 0.77 37.00
C PRO A 1120 6.01 0.12 38.24
N ASP A 1121 5.77 -1.17 38.48
CA ASP A 1121 6.32 -1.86 39.66
C ASP A 1121 7.81 -2.12 39.53
N ALA A 1122 8.33 -2.29 38.32
CA ALA A 1122 9.77 -2.37 38.07
C ALA A 1122 10.45 -0.99 38.17
N TYR A 1123 9.78 0.07 37.72
CA TYR A 1123 10.25 1.45 37.86
C TYR A 1123 10.37 1.85 39.34
N ARG A 1124 9.26 1.73 40.10
CA ARG A 1124 9.20 2.12 41.53
C ARG A 1124 10.26 1.40 42.37
N ARG A 1125 10.40 0.08 42.21
CA ARG A 1125 11.43 -0.71 42.93
C ARG A 1125 12.87 -0.32 42.61
N LYS A 1126 13.15 0.24 41.43
CA LYS A 1126 14.49 0.71 41.08
C LYS A 1126 14.74 2.14 41.55
N VAL A 1127 13.80 3.07 41.38
CA VAL A 1127 13.94 4.43 41.95
C VAL A 1127 14.10 4.36 43.48
N ASN A 1128 13.18 3.71 44.19
CA ASN A 1128 13.22 3.62 45.66
C ASN A 1128 14.50 2.96 46.21
N ARG A 1129 15.18 2.12 45.41
CA ARG A 1129 16.46 1.48 45.81
C ARG A 1129 17.63 2.46 45.81
N TYR A 1130 17.62 3.47 44.94
CA TYR A 1130 18.77 4.38 44.77
C TYR A 1130 18.51 5.80 45.28
N SER A 1131 17.25 6.24 45.45
CA SER A 1131 16.93 7.55 46.04
C SER A 1131 17.69 7.89 47.34
N PRO A 1132 17.93 6.96 48.29
CA PRO A 1132 18.72 7.25 49.49
C PRO A 1132 20.17 7.69 49.22
N LEU A 1133 20.72 7.41 48.04
CA LEU A 1133 22.11 7.75 47.68
C LEU A 1133 22.29 9.21 47.23
N GLU A 1134 21.24 10.05 47.29
CA GLU A 1134 21.27 11.41 46.72
C GLU A 1134 22.49 12.21 47.18
N GLU A 1135 22.71 12.25 48.50
CA GLU A 1135 23.78 13.05 49.09
C GLU A 1135 25.16 12.48 48.80
N THR A 1136 25.29 11.14 48.80
CA THR A 1136 26.51 10.44 48.37
C THR A 1136 26.87 10.74 46.91
N VAL A 1137 25.88 10.93 46.04
CA VAL A 1137 26.09 11.30 44.63
C VAL A 1137 26.46 12.79 44.51
N LYS A 1138 25.80 13.69 45.25
CA LYS A 1138 26.19 15.13 45.28
C LYS A 1138 27.64 15.31 45.69
N GLN A 1139 28.03 14.69 46.80
CA GLN A 1139 29.39 14.77 47.35
C GLN A 1139 30.43 14.16 46.40
N LYS A 1140 30.23 12.92 45.92
CA LYS A 1140 31.22 12.21 45.09
C LYS A 1140 31.42 12.83 43.70
N PHE A 1141 30.39 13.45 43.12
CA PHE A 1141 30.44 14.01 41.76
C PHE A 1141 30.36 15.54 41.71
N GLN A 1142 30.36 16.23 42.86
CA GLN A 1142 30.32 17.69 43.00
C GLN A 1142 29.16 18.34 42.22
N VAL A 1143 27.96 17.76 42.34
CA VAL A 1143 26.73 18.22 41.67
C VAL A 1143 25.72 18.80 42.66
N ARG A 1144 25.01 19.85 42.26
CA ARG A 1144 23.91 20.44 43.06
C ARG A 1144 22.60 19.66 42.92
N LYS A 1145 22.34 19.07 41.74
CA LYS A 1145 21.09 18.33 41.47
C LYS A 1145 21.37 16.88 41.07
N VAL A 1146 20.62 15.95 41.65
CA VAL A 1146 20.59 14.54 41.25
C VAL A 1146 19.17 14.19 40.81
N GLU A 1147 19.02 13.36 39.76
CA GLU A 1147 17.74 12.79 39.36
C GLU A 1147 17.88 11.28 39.18
N PHE A 1148 17.04 10.50 39.88
CA PHE A 1148 16.98 9.04 39.79
C PHE A 1148 15.90 8.62 38.79
N GLN A 1149 16.23 7.76 37.82
CA GLN A 1149 15.29 7.30 36.80
C GLN A 1149 15.41 5.79 36.53
N GLY A 1150 14.28 5.08 36.60
CA GLY A 1150 14.19 3.68 36.18
C GLY A 1150 13.97 3.55 34.66
N LEU A 1151 14.92 2.96 33.96
CA LEU A 1151 14.84 2.70 32.52
C LEU A 1151 14.29 1.29 32.24
N VAL A 1152 12.97 1.18 32.35
CA VAL A 1152 12.24 -0.07 32.08
C VAL A 1152 12.13 -0.32 30.57
N ILE A 1153 12.54 -1.51 30.13
CA ILE A 1153 12.35 -2.01 28.76
C ILE A 1153 11.81 -3.46 28.78
N GLY A 1154 10.90 -3.76 27.87
CA GLY A 1154 10.26 -5.06 27.77
C GLY A 1154 11.12 -6.11 27.07
N SER A 1155 11.09 -7.35 27.58
CA SER A 1155 11.77 -8.53 27.02
C SER A 1155 11.27 -8.88 25.61
N ARG A 1156 10.02 -8.52 25.29
CA ARG A 1156 9.40 -8.62 23.96
C ARG A 1156 9.37 -7.26 23.26
N GLY A 1157 10.15 -6.29 23.76
CA GLY A 1157 10.50 -5.03 23.11
C GLY A 1157 9.49 -3.89 23.26
N ALA A 1158 8.62 -3.87 24.28
CA ALA A 1158 7.83 -2.68 24.60
C ALA A 1158 8.59 -1.67 25.49
N TYR A 1159 8.06 -0.45 25.62
CA TYR A 1159 8.41 0.51 26.68
C TYR A 1159 7.15 1.00 27.37
N ASP A 1160 7.30 1.41 28.63
CA ASP A 1160 6.28 2.16 29.38
C ASP A 1160 6.03 3.53 28.72
N PRO A 1161 4.77 3.88 28.39
CA PRO A 1161 4.43 5.16 27.77
C PRO A 1161 4.80 6.37 28.64
N LYS A 1162 4.66 6.25 29.97
CA LYS A 1162 4.93 7.33 30.92
C LYS A 1162 6.43 7.66 30.94
N HIS A 1163 7.27 6.64 30.74
CA HIS A 1163 8.73 6.78 30.75
C HIS A 1163 9.32 7.11 29.36
N LEU A 1164 8.55 7.10 28.27
CA LEU A 1164 9.04 7.53 26.94
C LEU A 1164 9.55 8.98 26.93
N ALA A 1165 9.00 9.86 27.78
CA ALA A 1165 9.50 11.23 27.95
C ALA A 1165 10.96 11.25 28.45
N ILE A 1166 11.34 10.34 29.35
CA ILE A 1166 12.71 10.20 29.89
C ILE A 1166 13.67 9.71 28.79
N TRP A 1167 13.23 8.76 27.96
CA TRP A 1167 14.02 8.33 26.79
C TRP A 1167 14.24 9.47 25.78
N HIS A 1168 13.23 10.33 25.60
CA HIS A 1168 13.34 11.50 24.72
C HIS A 1168 14.19 12.64 25.32
N SER A 1169 14.18 12.88 26.63
CA SER A 1169 15.04 13.88 27.28
C SER A 1169 16.53 13.46 27.26
N MET A 1170 16.83 12.17 27.35
CA MET A 1170 18.16 11.59 27.04
C MET A 1170 18.52 11.66 25.53
N GLY A 1171 17.68 12.27 24.69
CA GLY A 1171 17.97 12.55 23.29
C GLY A 1171 17.79 11.37 22.32
N PHE A 1172 17.12 10.29 22.72
CA PHE A 1172 16.76 9.21 21.79
C PHE A 1172 15.59 9.63 20.89
N SER A 1173 15.73 9.40 19.58
CA SER A 1173 14.60 9.44 18.64
C SER A 1173 13.74 8.18 18.72
N GLY A 1174 12.46 8.26 18.32
CA GLY A 1174 11.58 7.08 18.24
C GLY A 1174 12.10 5.99 17.28
N THR A 1175 12.93 6.35 16.30
CA THR A 1175 13.60 5.38 15.42
C THR A 1175 14.69 4.61 16.17
N GLU A 1176 15.50 5.28 16.99
CA GLU A 1176 16.52 4.64 17.82
C GLU A 1176 15.89 3.75 18.90
N LEU A 1177 14.80 4.19 19.54
CA LEU A 1177 14.06 3.34 20.50
C LEU A 1177 13.46 2.09 19.83
N GLY A 1178 13.00 2.20 18.57
CA GLY A 1178 12.59 1.05 17.77
C GLY A 1178 13.74 0.10 17.42
N MET A 1179 14.95 0.61 17.16
CA MET A 1179 16.14 -0.21 16.94
C MET A 1179 16.64 -0.87 18.23
N LEU A 1180 16.54 -0.19 19.37
CA LEU A 1180 16.87 -0.72 20.69
C LEU A 1180 15.89 -1.85 21.08
N ALA A 1181 14.59 -1.66 20.86
CA ALA A 1181 13.56 -2.69 21.05
C ALA A 1181 13.81 -3.94 20.20
N ILE A 1182 14.15 -3.77 18.91
CA ILE A 1182 14.54 -4.90 18.03
C ILE A 1182 15.78 -5.62 18.57
N GLY A 1183 16.76 -4.88 19.11
CA GLY A 1183 17.94 -5.46 19.76
C GLY A 1183 17.60 -6.33 20.97
N VAL A 1184 16.75 -5.83 21.88
CA VAL A 1184 16.28 -6.60 23.05
C VAL A 1184 15.48 -7.83 22.64
N ILE A 1185 14.63 -7.73 21.61
CA ILE A 1185 13.94 -8.88 21.01
C ILE A 1185 14.95 -9.90 20.46
N GLU A 1186 15.96 -9.48 19.70
CA GLU A 1186 16.96 -10.42 19.17
C GLU A 1186 17.75 -11.11 20.29
N ASP A 1187 18.15 -10.41 21.36
CA ASP A 1187 18.87 -11.02 22.47
C ASP A 1187 17.97 -11.93 23.33
N SER A 1188 16.70 -11.58 23.60
CA SER A 1188 15.71 -12.50 24.21
C SER A 1188 15.55 -13.78 23.37
N LEU A 1189 15.53 -13.66 22.03
CA LEU A 1189 15.45 -14.82 21.14
C LEU A 1189 16.75 -15.64 21.10
N ARG A 1190 17.92 -15.05 21.37
CA ARG A 1190 19.17 -15.80 21.61
C ARG A 1190 19.05 -16.61 22.91
N THR A 1191 18.59 -16.00 24.00
CA THR A 1191 18.38 -16.64 25.30
C THR A 1191 17.47 -17.88 25.19
N ILE A 1192 16.31 -17.73 24.53
CA ILE A 1192 15.38 -18.83 24.23
C ILE A 1192 16.03 -19.92 23.37
N THR A 1193 16.87 -19.53 22.41
CA THR A 1193 17.53 -20.49 21.51
C THR A 1193 18.62 -21.27 22.25
N LEU A 1194 19.39 -20.64 23.15
CA LEU A 1194 20.37 -21.31 24.01
C LEU A 1194 19.69 -22.29 24.96
N PHE A 1195 18.65 -21.86 25.67
CA PHE A 1195 17.88 -22.69 26.60
C PHE A 1195 17.35 -23.99 25.95
N ASN A 1196 16.81 -23.87 24.74
CA ASN A 1196 16.34 -25.02 23.96
C ASN A 1196 17.50 -25.88 23.43
N ASN A 1197 18.60 -25.28 22.95
CA ASN A 1197 19.68 -26.00 22.30
C ASN A 1197 20.67 -26.70 23.26
N ALA A 1198 20.67 -26.39 24.57
CA ALA A 1198 21.68 -26.83 25.53
C ALA A 1198 21.79 -28.36 25.81
N ASN A 1199 21.16 -29.23 24.99
CA ASN A 1199 21.50 -30.66 24.93
C ASN A 1199 22.55 -30.98 23.85
N ARG A 1200 22.77 -30.10 22.86
CA ARG A 1200 23.74 -30.30 21.75
C ARG A 1200 25.13 -29.72 22.07
N LEU A 1201 25.49 -29.69 23.35
CA LEU A 1201 26.77 -29.21 23.89
C LEU A 1201 27.24 -30.12 25.05
N ARG A 1202 26.83 -31.40 25.00
CA ARG A 1202 27.18 -32.50 25.90
C ARG A 1202 27.35 -33.83 25.11
N ILE A 1203 27.58 -33.69 23.81
CA ILE A 1203 28.01 -34.69 22.82
C ILE A 1203 28.96 -33.91 21.91
#